data_AF-A0A151IE57-F1
#
_entry.id   AF-A0A151IE57-F1
#
_cell.length_a   1.000
_cell.length_b   1.000
_cell.length_c   1.000
_cell.angle_alpha   90.00
_cell.angle_beta   90.00
_cell.angle_gamma   90.00
#
_symmetry.space_group_name_H-M   'P 1'
#
loop_
_entity.id
_entity.type
_entity.pdbx_description
1 polymer ?
#
loop_
_entity_poly.entity_id
_entity_poly.type
_entity_poly.pdbx_seq_one_letter_code
_entity_poly.pdbx_strand_id
1 'polypeptide(L)'
;MLRFRVLLNVGLALAFVLLFCEYLIYYVVLIQCEWPTLDPRKENPALHREASDKPVKAMFIADTHLLGSKQGHWFDKLRREWQMYRAFQTMMTLHRMDVVFVLGDVFDEGKWCGSAEFEYYIKRFHSLFYVPKDTRIYVVAGNHDMGFHYAITPYRNQRFINGMKSLNVRRLSLRDNHFVLINSMALEGDGCFLCRPTEIAVNKIASELSSVRSYTALRGKHSEDLKCARRIGNDCHNVSAISRYSRPILLQHYPMYRESDEICNELDQAPDELKAIKFRERWECLSKEASEQLLDILNPRLIVAGHTHHGCRRIHRDDILEFTISSFSWRNKVNPSLLMVKLNFEIFLINNQFFIFENIITSAIKRAIDEMEQRDLPQAFRLLGEMNANVLQVNQLVDNMLVRVKNGEISTDKGLSFLEMKYHMLLSYLINLTYVVLRKCSGERIEGDPSIDRLIEIRTVLEKIRPIDHKLKYQIDKLVKTAVTGTINSNDPSNYRANPDALVAKLDSEDSDSDQEEDEDDVKSTQQSRKSNVYVPPKLAAMHYDGDETMAEKIRKAGERARRRAVSNTVLRELKEEYLDAPVEDSQGLGEKRAILVREDKRKIEYEENYMTRLPVTKQEKHRRRQMTTLGTLGDEITTFGESSTKTAKKRKAQRKGKAKKSFKKKRHH
;
A
#
# COMPACT_ATOMS: atom_id res chain seq x y z
N MET A 1 24.24 4.95 -6.30
CA MET A 1 24.20 3.92 -5.23
C MET A 1 22.99 4.05 -4.29
N LEU A 2 22.72 5.21 -3.68
CA LEU A 2 21.61 5.35 -2.71
C LEU A 2 20.23 5.03 -3.31
N ARG A 3 19.94 5.55 -4.53
CA ARG A 3 18.69 5.26 -5.25
C ARG A 3 18.52 3.78 -5.62
N PHE A 4 19.60 3.10 -5.99
CA PHE A 4 19.57 1.66 -6.31
C PHE A 4 19.27 0.81 -5.07
N ARG A 5 19.87 1.13 -3.91
CA ARG A 5 19.54 0.45 -2.65
C ARG A 5 18.10 0.68 -2.21
N VAL A 6 17.57 1.89 -2.41
CA VAL A 6 16.16 2.19 -2.09
C VAL A 6 15.23 1.40 -3.00
N LEU A 7 15.47 1.38 -4.32
CA LEU A 7 14.67 0.60 -5.26
C LEU A 7 14.73 -0.91 -4.98
N LEU A 8 15.92 -1.43 -4.64
CA LEU A 8 16.09 -2.82 -4.26
C LEU A 8 15.30 -3.15 -2.97
N ASN A 9 15.37 -2.30 -1.95
CA ASN A 9 14.64 -2.51 -0.71
C ASN A 9 13.12 -2.45 -0.91
N VAL A 10 12.63 -1.52 -1.74
CA VAL A 10 11.21 -1.44 -2.09
C VAL A 10 10.78 -2.68 -2.87
N GLY A 11 11.59 -3.14 -3.82
CA GLY A 11 11.33 -4.39 -4.56
C GLY A 11 11.27 -5.61 -3.64
N LEU A 12 12.20 -5.73 -2.69
CA LEU A 12 12.21 -6.82 -1.70
C LEU A 12 11.00 -6.74 -0.76
N ALA A 13 10.61 -5.54 -0.32
CA ALA A 13 9.43 -5.35 0.51
C ALA A 13 8.15 -5.74 -0.23
N LEU A 14 7.98 -5.31 -1.49
CA LEU A 14 6.85 -5.69 -2.33
C LEU A 14 6.81 -7.20 -2.58
N ALA A 15 7.96 -7.81 -2.87
CA ALA A 15 8.05 -9.26 -3.05
C ALA A 15 7.68 -10.02 -1.77
N PHE A 16 8.10 -9.53 -0.60
CA PHE A 16 7.73 -10.12 0.68
C PHE A 16 6.23 -9.97 0.96
N VAL A 17 5.65 -8.79 0.71
CA VAL A 17 4.21 -8.56 0.86
C VAL A 17 3.41 -9.48 -0.04
N LEU A 18 3.80 -9.62 -1.31
CA LEU A 18 3.16 -10.55 -2.24
C LEU A 18 3.30 -12.00 -1.76
N LEU A 19 4.50 -12.43 -1.36
CA LEU A 19 4.70 -13.78 -0.82
C LEU A 19 3.86 -14.02 0.45
N PHE A 20 3.75 -13.03 1.32
CA PHE A 20 2.98 -13.15 2.55
C PHE A 20 1.48 -13.25 2.25
N CYS A 21 0.93 -12.32 1.48
CA CYS A 21 -0.50 -12.25 1.17
C CYS A 21 -0.98 -13.38 0.25
N GLU A 22 -0.14 -13.84 -0.68
CA GLU A 22 -0.52 -14.86 -1.68
C GLU A 22 -0.15 -16.29 -1.28
N TYR A 23 0.61 -16.47 -0.20
CA TYR A 23 1.04 -17.80 0.25
C TYR A 23 1.05 -17.97 1.77
N LEU A 24 1.87 -17.21 2.50
CA LEU A 24 2.16 -17.51 3.90
C LEU A 24 0.94 -17.30 4.81
N ILE A 25 0.10 -16.29 4.52
CA ILE A 25 -1.07 -15.98 5.35
C ILE A 25 -2.00 -17.19 5.51
N TYR A 26 -2.17 -17.99 4.45
CA TYR A 26 -2.99 -19.21 4.48
C TYR A 26 -2.45 -20.20 5.52
N TYR A 27 -1.15 -20.44 5.55
CA TYR A 27 -0.54 -21.35 6.53
C TYR A 27 -0.65 -20.81 7.95
N VAL A 28 -0.42 -19.50 8.15
CA VAL A 28 -0.48 -18.88 9.48
C VAL A 28 -1.87 -18.98 10.10
N VAL A 29 -2.92 -18.76 9.32
CA VAL A 29 -4.31 -18.89 9.80
C VAL A 29 -4.69 -20.36 9.97
N LEU A 30 -4.36 -21.20 8.99
CA LEU A 30 -4.88 -22.57 8.92
C LEU A 30 -4.16 -23.58 9.80
N ILE A 31 -2.95 -23.28 10.26
CA ILE A 31 -2.25 -24.10 11.25
C ILE A 31 -2.91 -24.01 12.63
N GLN A 32 -3.65 -22.93 12.90
CA GLN A 32 -4.35 -22.71 14.17
C GLN A 32 -5.66 -23.51 14.26
N CYS A 33 -6.14 -24.07 13.14
CA CYS A 33 -7.34 -24.90 13.12
C CYS A 33 -7.04 -26.27 13.75
N GLU A 34 -7.60 -26.58 14.91
CA GLU A 34 -7.42 -27.89 15.54
C GLU A 34 -8.59 -28.84 15.25
N TRP A 35 -8.31 -30.14 15.18
CA TRP A 35 -9.37 -31.16 15.14
C TRP A 35 -10.06 -31.24 16.50
N PRO A 36 -11.40 -31.24 16.55
CA PRO A 36 -12.10 -31.33 17.82
C PRO A 36 -11.79 -32.68 18.51
N THR A 37 -11.59 -32.63 19.83
CA THR A 37 -11.17 -33.78 20.65
C THR A 37 -12.37 -34.55 21.16
N LEU A 38 -12.43 -35.85 20.86
CA LEU A 38 -13.45 -36.76 21.39
C LEU A 38 -13.24 -36.89 22.89
N ASP A 39 -14.25 -36.51 23.69
CA ASP A 39 -14.22 -36.71 25.14
C ASP A 39 -14.45 -38.20 25.43
N PRO A 40 -13.45 -38.93 25.96
CA PRO A 40 -13.57 -40.36 26.24
C PRO A 40 -14.65 -40.70 27.26
N ARG A 41 -15.15 -39.70 28.02
CA ARG A 41 -16.16 -39.88 29.08
C ARG A 41 -17.59 -39.96 28.56
N LYS A 42 -17.84 -39.55 27.31
CA LYS A 42 -19.16 -39.68 26.63
C LYS A 42 -19.26 -40.95 25.78
N GLU A 43 -18.19 -41.74 25.70
CA GLU A 43 -18.16 -43.02 24.99
C GLU A 43 -18.76 -44.12 25.87
N ASN A 44 -19.59 -44.98 25.28
CA ASN A 44 -20.27 -46.05 25.99
C ASN A 44 -19.26 -47.15 26.40
N PRO A 45 -19.01 -47.41 27.70
CA PRO A 45 -17.97 -48.37 28.14
C PRO A 45 -18.26 -49.84 27.79
N ALA A 46 -19.47 -50.14 27.31
CA ALA A 46 -19.95 -51.49 27.03
C ALA A 46 -19.45 -52.10 25.70
N LEU A 47 -18.78 -51.34 24.83
CA LEU A 47 -18.15 -51.87 23.62
C LEU A 47 -16.64 -52.02 23.81
N HIS A 48 -16.15 -53.25 23.80
CA HIS A 48 -14.73 -53.56 23.78
C HIS A 48 -14.02 -52.82 22.64
N ARG A 49 -12.97 -52.05 22.97
CA ARG A 49 -11.99 -51.52 22.01
C ARG A 49 -11.35 -52.68 21.26
N GLU A 50 -11.72 -52.89 20.01
CA GLU A 50 -10.71 -53.34 19.05
C GLU A 50 -9.82 -52.14 18.72
N ALA A 51 -8.50 -52.32 18.71
CA ALA A 51 -7.49 -51.28 18.53
C ALA A 51 -7.52 -50.55 17.15
N SER A 52 -8.63 -50.66 16.42
CA SER A 52 -8.78 -50.36 14.99
C SER A 52 -9.74 -49.20 14.66
N ASP A 53 -10.52 -48.67 15.60
CA ASP A 53 -11.55 -47.64 15.29
C ASP A 53 -10.97 -46.22 15.19
N LYS A 54 -10.18 -45.99 14.12
CA LYS A 54 -9.68 -44.65 13.77
C LYS A 54 -10.86 -43.76 13.31
N PRO A 55 -11.12 -42.61 13.97
CA PRO A 55 -12.23 -41.73 13.60
C PRO A 55 -12.06 -41.18 12.18
N VAL A 56 -13.18 -40.97 11.49
CA VAL A 56 -13.21 -40.41 10.14
C VAL A 56 -13.08 -38.89 10.24
N LYS A 57 -12.10 -38.33 9.54
CA LYS A 57 -11.91 -36.90 9.39
C LYS A 57 -12.56 -36.43 8.10
N ALA A 58 -13.67 -35.71 8.21
CA ALA A 58 -14.43 -35.19 7.08
C ALA A 58 -14.31 -33.66 7.00
N MET A 59 -14.13 -33.14 5.79
CA MET A 59 -14.22 -31.72 5.48
C MET A 59 -15.45 -31.47 4.61
N PHE A 60 -16.22 -30.44 4.91
CA PHE A 60 -17.37 -30.01 4.12
C PHE A 60 -17.19 -28.58 3.66
N ILE A 61 -17.50 -28.33 2.39
CA ILE A 61 -17.56 -27.00 1.77
C ILE A 61 -18.85 -26.89 0.97
N ALA A 62 -19.35 -25.68 0.77
CA ALA A 62 -20.54 -25.40 -0.02
C ALA A 62 -20.32 -24.18 -0.92
N ASP A 63 -21.15 -24.03 -1.96
CA ASP A 63 -21.30 -22.80 -2.74
C ASP A 63 -19.94 -22.24 -3.21
N THR A 64 -19.15 -23.05 -3.93
CA THR A 64 -17.87 -22.57 -4.46
C THR A 64 -18.05 -21.55 -5.59
N HIS A 65 -19.20 -21.58 -6.29
CA HIS A 65 -19.57 -20.69 -7.40
C HIS A 65 -18.40 -20.39 -8.34
N LEU A 66 -17.80 -21.43 -8.93
CA LEU A 66 -16.74 -21.23 -9.91
C LEU A 66 -17.28 -20.38 -11.07
N LEU A 67 -16.66 -19.21 -11.28
CA LEU A 67 -17.15 -18.19 -12.20
C LEU A 67 -17.27 -18.74 -13.61
N GLY A 68 -18.39 -18.44 -14.27
CA GLY A 68 -18.58 -18.81 -15.66
C GLY A 68 -18.06 -17.78 -16.64
N SER A 69 -18.19 -18.09 -17.93
CA SER A 69 -17.71 -17.22 -19.03
C SER A 69 -18.65 -16.06 -19.34
N LYS A 70 -19.90 -16.08 -18.88
CA LYS A 70 -20.93 -15.10 -19.27
C LYS A 70 -20.96 -13.88 -18.35
N GLN A 71 -21.08 -14.10 -17.05
CA GLN A 71 -21.21 -13.06 -16.02
C GLN A 71 -19.91 -12.89 -15.21
N GLY A 72 -18.96 -13.80 -15.34
CA GLY A 72 -17.70 -13.75 -14.61
C GLY A 72 -16.66 -12.83 -15.25
N HIS A 73 -16.18 -11.83 -14.50
CA HIS A 73 -15.02 -11.04 -14.92
C HIS A 73 -13.72 -11.85 -14.76
N TRP A 74 -12.82 -11.80 -15.76
CA TRP A 74 -11.62 -12.64 -15.79
C TRP A 74 -10.68 -12.42 -14.60
N PHE A 75 -10.54 -11.17 -14.13
CA PHE A 75 -9.67 -10.84 -13.00
C PHE A 75 -10.27 -11.29 -11.66
N ASP A 76 -11.59 -11.15 -11.49
CA ASP A 76 -12.28 -11.63 -10.29
C ASP A 76 -12.18 -13.17 -10.25
N LYS A 77 -12.40 -13.83 -11.40
CA LYS A 77 -12.18 -15.26 -11.55
C LYS A 77 -10.77 -15.66 -11.11
N LEU A 78 -9.73 -15.03 -11.66
CA LEU A 78 -8.34 -15.32 -11.29
C LEU A 78 -8.10 -15.15 -9.79
N ARG A 79 -8.57 -14.03 -9.22
CA ARG A 79 -8.35 -13.71 -7.81
C ARG A 79 -9.07 -14.68 -6.87
N ARG A 80 -10.38 -14.89 -7.08
CA ARG A 80 -11.22 -15.69 -6.18
C ARG A 80 -10.89 -17.18 -6.26
N GLU A 81 -10.65 -17.70 -7.47
CA GLU A 81 -10.22 -19.08 -7.65
C GLU A 81 -8.84 -19.34 -7.05
N TRP A 82 -7.91 -18.38 -7.16
CA TRP A 82 -6.62 -18.49 -6.48
C TRP A 82 -6.77 -18.53 -4.95
N GLN A 83 -7.63 -17.69 -4.37
CA GLN A 83 -7.90 -17.71 -2.93
C GLN A 83 -8.49 -19.05 -2.47
N MET A 84 -9.48 -19.58 -3.21
CA MET A 84 -10.07 -20.90 -2.93
C MET A 84 -9.04 -22.03 -3.07
N TYR A 85 -8.25 -22.02 -4.15
CA TYR A 85 -7.18 -22.99 -4.36
C TYR A 85 -6.18 -22.97 -3.21
N ARG A 86 -5.70 -21.79 -2.82
CA ARG A 86 -4.74 -21.64 -1.73
C ARG A 86 -5.31 -22.11 -0.39
N ALA A 87 -6.53 -21.72 -0.06
CA ALA A 87 -7.20 -22.15 1.16
C ALA A 87 -7.37 -23.68 1.19
N PHE A 88 -7.89 -24.27 0.11
CA PHE A 88 -8.18 -25.70 0.03
C PHE A 88 -6.90 -26.55 0.04
N GLN A 89 -5.91 -26.22 -0.78
CA GLN A 89 -4.66 -27.00 -0.85
C GLN A 89 -3.84 -26.89 0.43
N THR A 90 -3.85 -25.72 1.08
CA THR A 90 -3.20 -25.55 2.39
C THR A 90 -3.92 -26.39 3.46
N MET A 91 -5.26 -26.46 3.42
CA MET A 91 -6.02 -27.38 4.27
C MET A 91 -5.63 -28.84 4.06
N MET A 92 -5.59 -29.30 2.81
CA MET A 92 -5.21 -30.69 2.50
C MET A 92 -3.78 -31.01 2.95
N THR A 93 -2.88 -30.02 2.91
CA THR A 93 -1.47 -30.18 3.30
C THR A 93 -1.30 -30.26 4.82
N LEU A 94 -1.98 -29.37 5.56
CA LEU A 94 -1.85 -29.29 7.01
C LEU A 94 -2.70 -30.34 7.73
N HIS A 95 -3.91 -30.58 7.23
CA HIS A 95 -4.93 -31.40 7.86
C HIS A 95 -5.28 -32.55 6.95
N ARG A 96 -4.62 -33.69 7.16
CA ARG A 96 -4.91 -34.92 6.41
C ARG A 96 -6.37 -35.35 6.63
N MET A 97 -7.20 -35.16 5.60
CA MET A 97 -8.60 -35.56 5.56
C MET A 97 -8.75 -37.02 5.11
N ASP A 98 -9.82 -37.70 5.53
CA ASP A 98 -10.20 -38.99 4.95
C ASP A 98 -11.20 -38.80 3.78
N VAL A 99 -12.07 -37.79 3.88
CA VAL A 99 -13.12 -37.50 2.90
C VAL A 99 -13.45 -36.01 2.84
N VAL A 100 -13.78 -35.51 1.64
CA VAL A 100 -14.23 -34.15 1.38
C VAL A 100 -15.61 -34.19 0.73
N PHE A 101 -16.54 -33.37 1.22
CA PHE A 101 -17.88 -33.21 0.65
C PHE A 101 -18.08 -31.78 0.15
N VAL A 102 -18.62 -31.64 -1.06
CA VAL A 102 -19.01 -30.35 -1.67
C VAL A 102 -20.52 -30.32 -1.82
N LEU A 103 -21.19 -29.40 -1.12
CA LEU A 103 -22.65 -29.38 -0.96
C LEU A 103 -23.33 -28.44 -1.95
N GLY A 104 -23.20 -28.74 -3.25
CA GLY A 104 -23.87 -28.00 -4.32
C GLY A 104 -23.23 -26.66 -4.67
N ASP A 105 -23.83 -26.04 -5.69
CA ASP A 105 -23.42 -24.78 -6.31
C ASP A 105 -21.92 -24.72 -6.55
N VAL A 106 -21.44 -25.77 -7.23
CA VAL A 106 -20.05 -25.87 -7.66
C VAL A 106 -19.75 -24.80 -8.70
N PHE A 107 -20.65 -24.64 -9.67
CA PHE A 107 -20.53 -23.70 -10.78
C PHE A 107 -21.59 -22.62 -10.68
N ASP A 108 -21.23 -21.38 -11.00
CA ASP A 108 -22.19 -20.26 -10.99
C ASP A 108 -23.17 -20.31 -12.18
N GLU A 109 -22.69 -20.83 -13.31
CA GLU A 109 -23.40 -20.86 -14.60
C GLU A 109 -23.59 -22.28 -15.16
N GLY A 110 -23.50 -23.31 -14.31
CA GLY A 110 -23.60 -24.73 -14.73
C GLY A 110 -24.88 -25.01 -15.52
N LYS A 111 -26.00 -24.43 -15.08
CA LYS A 111 -27.32 -24.50 -15.74
C LYS A 111 -27.36 -23.88 -17.14
N TRP A 112 -26.46 -22.94 -17.46
CA TRP A 112 -26.46 -22.18 -18.71
C TRP A 112 -25.34 -22.56 -19.70
N CYS A 113 -24.38 -23.38 -19.28
CA CYS A 113 -23.23 -23.74 -20.10
C CYS A 113 -23.52 -24.87 -21.10
N GLY A 114 -22.82 -24.85 -22.24
CA GLY A 114 -22.83 -25.92 -23.24
C GLY A 114 -22.06 -27.17 -22.80
N SER A 115 -22.07 -28.25 -23.60
CA SER A 115 -21.41 -29.52 -23.23
C SER A 115 -19.89 -29.39 -23.10
N ALA A 116 -19.24 -28.73 -24.07
CA ALA A 116 -17.79 -28.53 -24.06
C ALA A 116 -17.35 -27.61 -22.92
N GLU A 117 -18.12 -26.55 -22.66
CA GLU A 117 -17.88 -25.62 -21.55
C GLU A 117 -18.06 -26.31 -20.19
N PHE A 118 -19.07 -27.17 -20.05
CA PHE A 118 -19.27 -27.98 -18.85
C PHE A 118 -18.10 -28.94 -18.59
N GLU A 119 -17.58 -29.59 -19.63
CA GLU A 119 -16.38 -30.45 -19.50
C GLU A 119 -15.15 -29.65 -19.05
N TYR A 120 -14.97 -28.43 -19.59
CA TYR A 120 -13.94 -27.51 -19.13
C TYR A 120 -14.13 -27.13 -17.65
N TYR A 121 -15.36 -26.84 -17.22
CA TYR A 121 -15.68 -26.55 -15.82
C TYR A 121 -15.35 -27.70 -14.88
N ILE A 122 -15.66 -28.95 -15.28
CA ILE A 122 -15.30 -30.15 -14.50
C ILE A 122 -13.78 -30.28 -14.35
N LYS A 123 -13.03 -30.13 -15.45
CA LYS A 123 -11.56 -30.18 -15.41
C LYS A 123 -10.98 -29.10 -14.51
N ARG A 124 -11.53 -27.88 -14.58
CA ARG A 124 -11.15 -26.75 -13.73
C ARG A 124 -11.43 -27.04 -12.25
N PHE A 125 -12.61 -27.56 -11.92
CA PHE A 125 -12.97 -27.94 -10.55
C PHE A 125 -11.98 -28.96 -9.97
N HIS A 126 -11.70 -30.04 -10.69
CA HIS A 126 -10.76 -31.07 -10.22
C HIS A 126 -9.30 -30.58 -10.14
N SER A 127 -8.93 -29.56 -10.92
CA SER A 127 -7.63 -28.90 -10.82
C SER A 127 -7.53 -28.03 -9.55
N LEU A 128 -8.55 -27.22 -9.27
CA LEU A 128 -8.57 -26.33 -8.09
C LEU A 128 -8.71 -27.13 -6.78
N PHE A 129 -9.61 -28.11 -6.76
CA PHE A 129 -9.94 -28.94 -5.61
C PHE A 129 -9.30 -30.32 -5.70
N TYR A 130 -8.02 -30.37 -6.11
CA TYR A 130 -7.26 -31.61 -6.15
C TYR A 130 -7.10 -32.20 -4.74
N VAL A 131 -7.34 -33.51 -4.62
CA VAL A 131 -7.19 -34.29 -3.38
C VAL A 131 -6.16 -35.40 -3.57
N PRO A 132 -5.39 -35.76 -2.51
CA PRO A 132 -4.42 -36.85 -2.59
C PRO A 132 -5.11 -38.22 -2.75
N LYS A 133 -4.37 -39.23 -3.21
CA LYS A 133 -4.93 -40.56 -3.56
C LYS A 133 -5.64 -41.29 -2.40
N ASP A 134 -5.29 -40.97 -1.16
CA ASP A 134 -5.91 -41.54 0.05
C ASP A 134 -7.19 -40.81 0.47
N THR A 135 -7.47 -39.64 -0.09
CA THR A 135 -8.67 -38.83 0.18
C THR A 135 -9.66 -38.94 -0.98
N ARG A 136 -10.95 -39.00 -0.67
CA ARG A 136 -12.02 -38.99 -1.69
C ARG A 136 -12.84 -37.72 -1.58
N ILE A 137 -13.18 -37.15 -2.74
CA ILE A 137 -14.09 -36.00 -2.85
C ILE A 137 -15.45 -36.47 -3.40
N TYR A 138 -16.53 -36.05 -2.76
CA TYR A 138 -17.91 -36.30 -3.19
C TYR A 138 -18.64 -34.98 -3.31
N VAL A 139 -19.46 -34.88 -4.35
CA VAL A 139 -20.18 -33.65 -4.70
C VAL A 139 -21.67 -33.96 -4.70
N VAL A 140 -22.46 -33.04 -4.16
CA VAL A 140 -23.91 -32.96 -4.32
C VAL A 140 -24.22 -31.85 -5.31
N ALA A 141 -25.29 -31.98 -6.08
CA ALA A 141 -25.69 -30.94 -7.03
C ALA A 141 -26.41 -29.78 -6.34
N GLY A 142 -26.22 -28.55 -6.82
CA GLY A 142 -27.03 -27.39 -6.46
C GLY A 142 -27.81 -26.77 -7.63
N ASN A 143 -28.59 -25.74 -7.34
CA ASN A 143 -29.49 -25.11 -8.30
C ASN A 143 -28.75 -24.25 -9.34
N HIS A 144 -27.53 -23.77 -9.06
CA HIS A 144 -26.69 -23.15 -10.09
C HIS A 144 -26.04 -24.17 -11.03
N ASP A 145 -25.83 -25.40 -10.57
CA ASP A 145 -25.23 -26.47 -11.38
C ASP A 145 -26.18 -26.99 -12.47
N MET A 146 -27.46 -27.22 -12.12
CA MET A 146 -28.45 -27.86 -13.02
C MET A 146 -29.70 -27.01 -13.28
N GLY A 147 -29.98 -26.03 -12.42
CA GLY A 147 -31.22 -25.24 -12.40
C GLY A 147 -32.05 -25.52 -11.16
N PHE A 148 -33.00 -24.61 -10.87
CA PHE A 148 -34.11 -24.92 -9.97
C PHE A 148 -34.95 -26.06 -10.53
N HIS A 149 -35.69 -26.76 -9.67
CA HIS A 149 -36.47 -27.95 -10.00
C HIS A 149 -37.20 -27.86 -11.37
N TYR A 150 -38.00 -26.82 -11.58
CA TYR A 150 -38.80 -26.61 -12.80
C TYR A 150 -37.97 -26.45 -14.09
N ALA A 151 -36.68 -26.15 -13.98
CA ALA A 151 -35.77 -25.91 -15.10
C ALA A 151 -34.81 -27.08 -15.36
N ILE A 152 -34.83 -28.13 -14.52
CA ILE A 152 -33.95 -29.29 -14.68
C ILE A 152 -34.48 -30.19 -15.80
N THR A 153 -33.66 -30.42 -16.81
CA THR A 153 -33.96 -31.38 -17.88
C THR A 153 -33.25 -32.72 -17.64
N PRO A 154 -33.74 -33.84 -18.20
CA PRO A 154 -33.06 -35.14 -18.11
C PRO A 154 -31.61 -35.06 -18.60
N TYR A 155 -31.37 -34.27 -19.64
CA TYR A 155 -30.03 -34.01 -20.16
C TYR A 155 -29.12 -33.33 -19.13
N ARG A 156 -29.55 -32.23 -18.50
CA ARG A 156 -28.74 -31.51 -17.50
C ARG A 156 -28.43 -32.40 -16.29
N ASN A 157 -29.43 -33.14 -15.83
CA ASN A 157 -29.28 -34.11 -14.73
C ASN A 157 -28.24 -35.19 -15.07
N GLN A 158 -28.40 -35.87 -16.21
CA GLN A 158 -27.48 -36.94 -16.61
C GLN A 158 -26.06 -36.43 -16.87
N ARG A 159 -25.94 -35.24 -17.47
CA ARG A 159 -24.65 -34.59 -17.72
C ARG A 159 -23.90 -34.34 -16.42
N PHE A 160 -24.58 -33.82 -15.39
CA PHE A 160 -23.98 -33.58 -14.08
C PHE A 160 -23.60 -34.89 -13.38
N ILE A 161 -24.50 -35.88 -13.38
CA ILE A 161 -24.24 -37.23 -12.84
C ILE A 161 -22.97 -37.83 -13.45
N ASN A 162 -22.85 -37.80 -14.77
CA ASN A 162 -21.71 -38.39 -15.49
C ASN A 162 -20.42 -37.61 -15.23
N GLY A 163 -20.48 -36.27 -15.26
CA GLY A 163 -19.32 -35.40 -15.11
C GLY A 163 -18.75 -35.38 -13.70
N MET A 164 -19.62 -35.25 -12.69
CA MET A 164 -19.22 -35.11 -11.28
C MET A 164 -19.31 -36.42 -10.49
N LYS A 165 -19.78 -37.52 -11.11
CA LYS A 165 -20.06 -38.81 -10.45
C LYS A 165 -20.99 -38.66 -9.25
N SER A 166 -21.94 -37.73 -9.37
CA SER A 166 -22.90 -37.34 -8.33
C SER A 166 -24.29 -37.85 -8.69
N LEU A 167 -24.65 -39.04 -8.18
CA LEU A 167 -26.01 -39.59 -8.33
C LEU A 167 -27.02 -38.72 -7.55
N ASN A 168 -28.30 -38.76 -7.97
CA ASN A 168 -29.37 -38.05 -7.27
C ASN A 168 -29.55 -38.51 -5.82
N VAL A 169 -29.32 -39.80 -5.56
CA VAL A 169 -29.27 -40.36 -4.20
C VAL A 169 -28.10 -41.32 -4.14
N ARG A 170 -27.25 -41.18 -3.13
CA ARG A 170 -26.09 -42.06 -2.92
C ARG A 170 -25.87 -42.35 -1.45
N ARG A 171 -25.86 -43.64 -1.09
CA ARG A 171 -25.32 -44.10 0.20
C ARG A 171 -23.81 -44.30 0.10
N LEU A 172 -23.08 -43.77 1.07
CA LEU A 172 -21.66 -44.02 1.28
C LEU A 172 -21.46 -44.56 2.70
N SER A 173 -20.54 -45.50 2.89
CA SER A 173 -20.22 -46.03 4.20
C SER A 173 -18.70 -46.07 4.38
N LEU A 174 -18.21 -45.38 5.40
CA LEU A 174 -16.79 -45.24 5.71
C LEU A 174 -16.58 -45.50 7.20
N ARG A 175 -15.85 -46.58 7.54
CA ARG A 175 -15.58 -47.00 8.93
C ARG A 175 -16.86 -46.93 9.79
N ASP A 176 -17.90 -47.64 9.34
CA ASP A 176 -19.23 -47.70 9.96
C ASP A 176 -19.99 -46.36 10.14
N ASN A 177 -19.52 -45.27 9.52
CA ASN A 177 -20.28 -44.04 9.37
C ASN A 177 -21.05 -44.07 8.04
N HIS A 178 -22.37 -43.90 8.10
CA HIS A 178 -23.21 -43.87 6.92
C HIS A 178 -23.53 -42.44 6.51
N PHE A 179 -23.29 -42.11 5.24
CA PHE A 179 -23.65 -40.83 4.64
C PHE A 179 -24.69 -41.06 3.55
N VAL A 180 -25.70 -40.21 3.50
CA VAL A 180 -26.73 -40.22 2.45
C VAL A 180 -26.66 -38.87 1.75
N LEU A 181 -26.18 -38.88 0.52
CA LEU A 181 -26.09 -37.69 -0.32
C LEU A 181 -27.36 -37.62 -1.18
N ILE A 182 -28.06 -36.48 -1.14
CA ILE A 182 -29.32 -36.28 -1.87
C ILE A 182 -29.27 -34.99 -2.67
N ASN A 183 -29.65 -35.08 -3.94
CA ASN A 183 -29.96 -33.93 -4.78
C ASN A 183 -31.26 -33.28 -4.27
N SER A 184 -31.16 -32.13 -3.61
CA SER A 184 -32.30 -31.45 -3.00
C SER A 184 -33.37 -31.00 -4.00
N MET A 185 -33.00 -30.69 -5.24
CA MET A 185 -33.95 -30.30 -6.29
C MET A 185 -34.83 -31.48 -6.74
N ALA A 186 -34.50 -32.70 -6.33
CA ALA A 186 -35.31 -33.90 -6.52
C ALA A 186 -36.42 -34.07 -5.46
N LEU A 187 -36.45 -33.24 -4.42
CA LEU A 187 -37.36 -33.34 -3.29
C LEU A 187 -38.57 -32.39 -3.40
N GLU A 188 -39.00 -32.10 -4.63
CA GLU A 188 -40.17 -31.25 -4.91
C GLU A 188 -41.50 -31.93 -4.51
N GLY A 189 -41.55 -33.26 -4.63
CA GLY A 189 -42.74 -34.06 -4.29
C GLY A 189 -43.83 -34.13 -5.38
N ASP A 190 -43.54 -33.69 -6.61
CA ASP A 190 -44.49 -33.67 -7.73
C ASP A 190 -44.49 -34.97 -8.58
N GLY A 191 -43.66 -35.96 -8.22
CA GLY A 191 -43.55 -37.23 -8.94
C GLY A 191 -42.83 -37.14 -10.29
N CYS A 192 -42.08 -36.06 -10.54
CA CYS A 192 -41.31 -35.86 -11.77
C CYS A 192 -40.29 -36.98 -12.08
N PHE A 193 -39.68 -36.92 -13.28
CA PHE A 193 -38.68 -37.90 -13.74
C PHE A 193 -37.47 -38.07 -12.80
N LEU A 194 -37.13 -37.06 -11.99
CA LEU A 194 -36.05 -37.14 -10.99
C LEU A 194 -36.56 -37.36 -9.55
N CYS A 195 -37.82 -37.04 -9.27
CA CYS A 195 -38.40 -37.03 -7.93
C CYS A 195 -38.83 -38.43 -7.50
N ARG A 196 -39.59 -39.13 -8.36
CA ARG A 196 -40.06 -40.49 -8.08
C ARG A 196 -38.90 -41.49 -7.89
N PRO A 197 -37.85 -41.50 -8.74
CA PRO A 197 -36.70 -42.35 -8.50
C PRO A 197 -35.95 -42.00 -7.21
N THR A 198 -35.91 -40.72 -6.83
CA THR A 198 -35.28 -40.26 -5.59
C THR A 198 -36.03 -40.79 -4.37
N GLU A 199 -37.36 -40.66 -4.33
CA GLU A 199 -38.21 -41.19 -3.28
C GLU A 199 -38.01 -42.70 -3.10
N ILE A 200 -38.01 -43.46 -4.20
CA ILE A 200 -37.78 -44.91 -4.18
C ILE A 200 -36.37 -45.24 -3.64
N ALA A 201 -35.35 -44.50 -4.09
CA ALA A 201 -33.97 -44.73 -3.67
C ALA A 201 -33.75 -44.41 -2.18
N VAL A 202 -34.35 -43.33 -1.67
CA VAL A 202 -34.30 -42.97 -0.24
C VAL A 202 -34.97 -44.06 0.61
N ASN A 203 -36.16 -44.51 0.24
CA ASN A 203 -36.86 -45.59 0.94
C ASN A 203 -36.07 -46.91 0.91
N LYS A 204 -35.43 -47.22 -0.23
CA LYS A 204 -34.56 -48.39 -0.35
C LYS A 204 -33.35 -48.29 0.59
N ILE A 205 -32.72 -47.13 0.69
CA ILE A 205 -31.60 -46.91 1.61
C ILE A 205 -32.07 -47.03 3.07
N ALA A 206 -33.25 -46.50 3.39
CA ALA A 206 -33.81 -46.61 4.73
C ALA A 206 -34.11 -48.06 5.12
N SER A 207 -34.65 -48.87 4.21
CA SER A 207 -34.88 -50.30 4.46
C SER A 207 -33.57 -51.09 4.60
N GLU A 208 -32.55 -50.79 3.78
CA GLU A 208 -31.20 -51.35 3.94
C GLU A 208 -30.62 -51.03 5.32
N LEU A 209 -30.69 -49.77 5.75
CA LEU A 209 -30.19 -49.31 7.05
C LEU A 209 -30.97 -49.92 8.23
N SER A 210 -32.29 -50.01 8.11
CA SER A 210 -33.17 -50.60 9.13
C SER A 210 -32.91 -52.10 9.31
N SER A 211 -32.64 -52.82 8.22
CA SER A 211 -32.29 -54.25 8.27
C SER A 211 -31.01 -54.49 9.09
N VAL A 212 -30.02 -53.59 8.97
CA VAL A 212 -28.79 -53.64 9.76
C VAL A 212 -29.06 -53.28 11.23
N ARG A 213 -29.91 -52.27 11.50
CA ARG A 213 -30.28 -51.87 12.86
C ARG A 213 -30.82 -53.06 13.67
N SER A 214 -31.75 -53.81 13.08
CA SER A 214 -32.33 -55.02 13.70
C SER A 214 -31.28 -56.10 13.94
N TYR A 215 -30.34 -56.30 13.01
CA TYR A 215 -29.23 -57.24 13.15
C TYR A 215 -28.25 -56.85 14.28
N THR A 216 -27.90 -55.55 14.41
CA THR A 216 -27.03 -55.08 15.50
C THR A 216 -27.68 -55.12 16.88
N ALA A 217 -29.00 -54.94 16.97
CA ALA A 217 -29.74 -55.04 18.23
C ALA A 217 -29.77 -56.49 18.79
N LEU A 218 -29.64 -57.49 17.92
CA LEU A 218 -29.62 -58.92 18.27
C LEU A 218 -28.24 -59.46 18.67
N ARG A 219 -27.17 -58.66 18.54
CA ARG A 219 -25.77 -59.06 18.80
C ARG A 219 -25.45 -59.34 20.29
N GLY A 220 -26.46 -59.32 21.16
CA GLY A 220 -26.39 -59.77 22.56
C GLY A 220 -26.79 -61.24 22.80
N LYS A 221 -27.19 -62.00 21.77
CA LYS A 221 -27.46 -63.45 21.90
C LYS A 221 -26.71 -64.24 20.83
N HIS A 222 -25.82 -65.14 21.28
CA HIS A 222 -25.29 -66.24 20.47
C HIS A 222 -26.44 -66.98 19.76
N SER A 223 -26.36 -67.18 18.44
CA SER A 223 -26.70 -68.44 17.73
C SER A 223 -26.84 -68.23 16.22
N GLU A 224 -26.17 -69.10 15.45
CA GLU A 224 -26.45 -69.65 14.12
C GLU A 224 -26.85 -68.81 12.87
N ASP A 225 -27.27 -67.54 12.96
CA ASP A 225 -27.64 -66.73 11.78
C ASP A 225 -26.45 -66.03 11.09
N LEU A 226 -25.29 -66.68 11.13
CA LEU A 226 -23.99 -66.15 10.71
C LEU A 226 -23.58 -66.62 9.30
N LYS A 227 -24.53 -66.92 8.40
CA LYS A 227 -24.24 -67.51 7.08
C LYS A 227 -24.00 -66.48 5.97
N CYS A 228 -24.81 -65.42 5.88
CA CYS A 228 -24.58 -64.37 4.87
C CYS A 228 -23.55 -63.30 5.28
N ALA A 229 -23.37 -63.02 6.58
CA ALA A 229 -22.34 -62.08 7.05
C ALA A 229 -20.90 -62.61 6.88
N ARG A 230 -20.73 -63.95 6.81
CA ARG A 230 -19.45 -64.64 6.63
C ARG A 230 -19.19 -65.19 5.22
N ARG A 231 -20.09 -64.98 4.24
CA ARG A 231 -20.05 -65.63 2.91
C ARG A 231 -19.97 -67.16 2.98
N ILE A 232 -20.76 -67.79 3.85
CA ILE A 232 -20.89 -69.26 3.89
C ILE A 232 -22.31 -69.59 3.43
N GLY A 233 -22.52 -69.53 2.12
CA GLY A 233 -23.81 -69.80 1.46
C GLY A 233 -23.85 -69.19 0.06
N ASN A 234 -24.26 -69.98 -0.93
CA ASN A 234 -24.20 -69.62 -2.36
C ASN A 234 -25.27 -68.60 -2.82
N ASP A 235 -26.14 -68.11 -1.93
CA ASP A 235 -27.26 -67.21 -2.26
C ASP A 235 -27.10 -65.76 -1.75
N CYS A 236 -25.92 -65.34 -1.32
CA CYS A 236 -25.68 -63.95 -0.88
C CYS A 236 -25.09 -63.11 -2.03
N HIS A 237 -25.87 -62.85 -3.09
CA HIS A 237 -25.42 -62.00 -4.19
C HIS A 237 -25.57 -60.50 -3.87
N ASN A 238 -24.45 -59.79 -3.83
CA ASN A 238 -24.32 -58.32 -3.94
C ASN A 238 -24.83 -57.42 -2.79
N VAL A 239 -24.85 -57.88 -1.55
CA VAL A 239 -25.03 -56.97 -0.39
C VAL A 239 -23.68 -56.41 0.02
N SER A 240 -23.48 -55.09 -0.14
CA SER A 240 -22.32 -54.39 0.45
C SER A 240 -22.37 -54.62 1.97
N ALA A 241 -21.44 -55.41 2.50
CA ALA A 241 -21.45 -55.84 3.90
C ALA A 241 -21.39 -54.62 4.83
N ILE A 242 -22.51 -54.30 5.49
CA ILE A 242 -22.57 -53.31 6.57
C ILE A 242 -22.29 -54.06 7.88
N SER A 243 -21.24 -53.65 8.59
CA SER A 243 -20.76 -54.39 9.77
C SER A 243 -21.40 -53.95 11.08
N ARG A 244 -21.75 -52.65 11.19
CA ARG A 244 -22.40 -52.01 12.34
C ARG A 244 -23.33 -50.89 11.83
N TYR A 245 -24.46 -50.71 12.51
CA TYR A 245 -25.42 -49.65 12.22
C TYR A 245 -25.04 -48.36 12.96
N SER A 246 -25.11 -47.23 12.26
CA SER A 246 -25.14 -45.88 12.83
C SER A 246 -26.28 -45.06 12.20
N ARG A 247 -26.86 -44.12 12.95
CA ARG A 247 -27.81 -43.15 12.35
C ARG A 247 -27.08 -42.39 11.22
N PRO A 248 -27.69 -42.26 10.03
CA PRO A 248 -27.00 -41.68 8.88
C PRO A 248 -26.74 -40.18 9.06
N ILE A 249 -25.78 -39.68 8.30
CA ILE A 249 -25.51 -38.26 8.12
C ILE A 249 -26.11 -37.88 6.76
N LEU A 250 -27.07 -36.95 6.77
CA LEU A 250 -27.74 -36.47 5.57
C LEU A 250 -26.96 -35.29 4.99
N LEU A 251 -26.60 -35.37 3.71
CA LEU A 251 -25.86 -34.36 2.99
C LEU A 251 -26.67 -33.90 1.77
N GLN A 252 -26.95 -32.62 1.70
CA GLN A 252 -27.73 -32.02 0.61
C GLN A 252 -27.31 -30.58 0.37
N HIS A 253 -27.83 -29.94 -0.67
CA HIS A 253 -27.55 -28.54 -0.96
C HIS A 253 -28.55 -27.62 -0.25
N TYR A 254 -29.86 -27.78 -0.46
CA TYR A 254 -30.85 -26.96 0.25
C TYR A 254 -30.94 -27.33 1.74
N PRO A 255 -31.05 -26.34 2.65
CA PRO A 255 -31.34 -26.62 4.05
C PRO A 255 -32.73 -27.25 4.22
N MET A 256 -32.92 -27.91 5.35
CA MET A 256 -34.25 -28.37 5.78
C MET A 256 -35.19 -27.19 5.98
N TYR A 257 -36.49 -27.46 5.98
CA TYR A 257 -37.50 -26.44 6.14
C TYR A 257 -37.28 -25.58 7.39
N ARG A 258 -37.26 -24.27 7.16
CA ARG A 258 -37.28 -23.23 8.18
C ARG A 258 -37.88 -21.95 7.62
N GLU A 259 -38.54 -21.19 8.49
CA GLU A 259 -39.21 -19.94 8.10
C GLU A 259 -38.22 -18.84 7.68
N SER A 260 -37.08 -18.74 8.37
CA SER A 260 -36.03 -17.74 8.12
C SER A 260 -34.74 -18.15 8.83
N ASP A 261 -33.70 -17.33 8.67
CA ASP A 261 -32.41 -17.47 9.36
C ASP A 261 -32.33 -16.66 10.67
N GLU A 262 -33.45 -16.13 11.18
CA GLU A 262 -33.51 -15.26 12.37
C GLU A 262 -32.86 -15.87 13.62
N ILE A 263 -33.04 -17.18 13.81
CA ILE A 263 -32.57 -17.93 14.99
C ILE A 263 -31.08 -18.31 14.87
N CYS A 264 -30.48 -18.21 13.68
CA CYS A 264 -29.09 -18.58 13.45
C CYS A 264 -28.17 -17.62 14.20
N ASN A 265 -27.20 -18.12 14.98
CA ASN A 265 -26.29 -17.30 15.80
C ASN A 265 -24.81 -17.67 15.59
N GLU A 266 -24.46 -18.10 14.39
CA GLU A 266 -23.09 -18.52 14.04
C GLU A 266 -22.21 -17.32 13.66
N LEU A 267 -20.89 -17.46 13.72
CA LEU A 267 -19.96 -16.36 13.39
C LEU A 267 -20.00 -15.95 11.90
N ASP A 268 -20.38 -16.87 11.01
CA ASP A 268 -20.61 -16.67 9.58
C ASP A 268 -22.08 -16.52 9.21
N GLN A 269 -22.95 -16.18 10.17
CA GLN A 269 -24.36 -15.93 9.95
C GLN A 269 -24.63 -14.82 8.92
N ALA A 270 -25.85 -14.78 8.42
CA ALA A 270 -26.33 -13.69 7.58
C ALA A 270 -26.40 -12.37 8.39
N PRO A 271 -26.25 -11.20 7.75
CA PRO A 271 -26.58 -9.92 8.37
C PRO A 271 -28.03 -9.89 8.87
N ASP A 272 -28.31 -9.13 9.93
CA ASP A 272 -29.63 -9.12 10.59
C ASP A 272 -30.78 -8.76 9.63
N GLU A 273 -30.53 -7.87 8.66
CA GLU A 273 -31.49 -7.50 7.61
C GLU A 273 -31.89 -8.68 6.72
N LEU A 274 -30.96 -9.60 6.44
CA LEU A 274 -31.22 -10.79 5.62
C LEU A 274 -31.82 -11.93 6.44
N LYS A 275 -31.45 -12.04 7.72
CA LYS A 275 -31.95 -13.10 8.62
C LYS A 275 -33.46 -13.06 8.80
N ALA A 276 -34.05 -11.87 8.80
CA ALA A 276 -35.50 -11.67 8.95
C ALA A 276 -36.31 -12.00 7.69
N ILE A 277 -35.66 -12.19 6.54
CA ILE A 277 -36.35 -12.50 5.29
C ILE A 277 -36.87 -13.93 5.35
N LYS A 278 -38.17 -14.07 5.08
CA LYS A 278 -38.82 -15.38 5.05
C LYS A 278 -38.39 -16.18 3.83
N PHE A 279 -38.05 -17.44 4.05
CA PHE A 279 -37.69 -18.39 3.01
C PHE A 279 -38.93 -18.86 2.26
N ARG A 280 -38.77 -19.07 0.95
CA ARG A 280 -39.77 -19.74 0.13
C ARG A 280 -39.39 -21.21 0.07
N GLU A 281 -40.39 -22.04 0.34
CA GLU A 281 -40.25 -23.48 0.19
C GLU A 281 -39.86 -23.82 -1.25
N ARG A 282 -38.96 -24.81 -1.38
CA ARG A 282 -38.45 -25.36 -2.64
C ARG A 282 -37.56 -24.40 -3.44
N TRP A 283 -37.24 -23.24 -2.86
CA TRP A 283 -36.29 -22.28 -3.39
C TRP A 283 -35.11 -22.12 -2.44
N GLU A 284 -35.32 -21.49 -1.29
CA GLU A 284 -34.26 -21.24 -0.30
C GLU A 284 -34.11 -22.40 0.70
N CYS A 285 -35.14 -23.21 0.89
CA CYS A 285 -35.14 -24.40 1.74
C CYS A 285 -36.02 -25.51 1.14
N LEU A 286 -35.91 -26.74 1.64
CA LEU A 286 -36.86 -27.79 1.30
C LEU A 286 -38.28 -27.46 1.77
N SER A 287 -39.29 -28.09 1.15
CA SER A 287 -40.66 -27.97 1.65
C SER A 287 -40.78 -28.60 3.04
N LYS A 288 -41.78 -28.16 3.81
CA LYS A 288 -42.04 -28.73 5.13
C LYS A 288 -42.31 -30.22 5.05
N GLU A 289 -43.11 -30.65 4.07
CA GLU A 289 -43.45 -32.05 3.85
C GLU A 289 -42.22 -32.89 3.51
N ALA A 290 -41.38 -32.43 2.59
CA ALA A 290 -40.16 -33.13 2.20
C ALA A 290 -39.17 -33.24 3.38
N SER A 291 -39.08 -32.19 4.19
CA SER A 291 -38.22 -32.16 5.38
C SER A 291 -38.68 -33.19 6.42
N GLU A 292 -39.97 -33.21 6.76
CA GLU A 292 -40.52 -34.18 7.71
C GLU A 292 -40.39 -35.61 7.19
N GLN A 293 -40.66 -35.85 5.90
CA GLN A 293 -40.47 -37.16 5.28
C GLN A 293 -39.03 -37.68 5.41
N LEU A 294 -38.02 -36.83 5.17
CA LEU A 294 -36.63 -37.24 5.32
C LEU A 294 -36.27 -37.54 6.79
N LEU A 295 -36.78 -36.75 7.74
CA LEU A 295 -36.58 -36.98 9.17
C LEU A 295 -37.22 -38.31 9.60
N ASP A 296 -38.42 -38.63 9.10
CA ASP A 296 -39.11 -39.89 9.39
C ASP A 296 -38.41 -41.10 8.77
N ILE A 297 -38.06 -41.02 7.49
CA ILE A 297 -37.54 -42.14 6.73
C ILE A 297 -36.09 -42.46 7.14
N LEU A 298 -35.23 -41.45 7.28
CA LEU A 298 -33.80 -41.66 7.50
C LEU A 298 -33.39 -41.54 8.97
N ASN A 299 -34.15 -40.81 9.79
CA ASN A 299 -33.82 -40.49 11.17
C ASN A 299 -32.33 -40.13 11.37
N PRO A 300 -31.82 -39.10 10.66
CA PRO A 300 -30.39 -38.78 10.64
C PRO A 300 -29.92 -38.27 12.00
N ARG A 301 -28.63 -38.44 12.32
CA ARG A 301 -28.02 -37.84 13.52
C ARG A 301 -27.42 -36.45 13.27
N LEU A 302 -27.10 -36.15 12.02
CA LEU A 302 -26.53 -34.88 11.59
C LEU A 302 -26.99 -34.61 10.15
N ILE A 303 -27.39 -33.38 9.90
CA ILE A 303 -27.72 -32.86 8.57
C ILE A 303 -26.71 -31.77 8.24
N VAL A 304 -26.11 -31.83 7.06
CA VAL A 304 -25.21 -30.79 6.58
C VAL A 304 -25.69 -30.30 5.22
N ALA A 305 -25.93 -28.98 5.12
CA ALA A 305 -26.49 -28.30 3.96
C ALA A 305 -25.68 -27.06 3.57
N GLY A 306 -26.01 -26.42 2.44
CA GLY A 306 -25.43 -25.17 1.94
C GLY A 306 -26.51 -24.18 1.48
N HIS A 307 -26.34 -23.59 0.28
CA HIS A 307 -27.33 -22.79 -0.44
C HIS A 307 -27.52 -21.33 0.02
N THR A 308 -27.67 -21.06 1.32
CA THR A 308 -27.94 -19.68 1.79
C THR A 308 -26.69 -18.78 1.81
N HIS A 309 -25.52 -19.34 1.47
CA HIS A 309 -24.20 -18.71 1.54
C HIS A 309 -23.77 -18.28 2.95
N HIS A 310 -24.57 -18.61 3.98
CA HIS A 310 -24.40 -18.15 5.36
C HIS A 310 -24.51 -19.32 6.33
N GLY A 311 -23.73 -19.28 7.40
CA GLY A 311 -23.72 -20.33 8.38
C GLY A 311 -24.95 -20.29 9.26
N CYS A 312 -25.57 -21.44 9.48
CA CYS A 312 -26.67 -21.57 10.42
C CYS A 312 -26.61 -22.92 11.14
N ARG A 313 -26.95 -22.90 12.42
CA ARG A 313 -27.14 -24.09 13.23
C ARG A 313 -28.58 -24.16 13.70
N ARG A 314 -29.23 -25.31 13.48
CA ARG A 314 -30.62 -25.54 13.88
C ARG A 314 -30.78 -26.95 14.45
N ILE A 315 -31.72 -27.11 15.36
CA ILE A 315 -32.11 -28.41 15.90
C ILE A 315 -33.54 -28.70 15.43
N HIS A 316 -33.76 -29.89 14.89
CA HIS A 316 -35.05 -30.42 14.47
C HIS A 316 -35.48 -31.53 15.43
N ARG A 317 -36.78 -31.60 15.77
CA ARG A 317 -37.36 -32.64 16.64
C ARG A 317 -36.56 -32.90 17.93
N ASP A 318 -36.04 -31.82 18.52
CA ASP A 318 -35.27 -31.76 19.77
C ASP A 318 -33.86 -32.39 19.77
N ASP A 319 -33.54 -33.36 18.88
CA ASP A 319 -32.23 -34.04 18.89
C ASP A 319 -31.46 -34.04 17.56
N ILE A 320 -32.09 -33.66 16.44
CA ILE A 320 -31.47 -33.74 15.10
C ILE A 320 -30.81 -32.41 14.76
N LEU A 321 -29.48 -32.41 14.75
CA LEU A 321 -28.69 -31.23 14.44
C LEU A 321 -28.56 -31.01 12.93
N GLU A 322 -28.89 -29.82 12.47
CA GLU A 322 -28.58 -29.32 11.13
C GLU A 322 -27.53 -28.22 11.20
N PHE A 323 -26.52 -28.34 10.32
CA PHE A 323 -25.55 -27.29 10.02
C PHE A 323 -25.67 -26.89 8.56
N THR A 324 -26.06 -25.66 8.30
CA THR A 324 -25.90 -25.02 7.00
C THR A 324 -24.53 -24.35 6.95
N ILE A 325 -23.70 -24.72 5.99
CA ILE A 325 -22.35 -24.20 5.82
C ILE A 325 -22.41 -22.95 4.94
N SER A 326 -21.65 -21.92 5.30
CA SER A 326 -21.52 -20.74 4.45
C SER A 326 -20.75 -21.04 3.15
N SER A 327 -20.81 -20.10 2.22
CA SER A 327 -20.09 -20.25 0.94
C SER A 327 -18.58 -20.33 1.14
N PHE A 328 -17.93 -21.25 0.42
CA PHE A 328 -16.47 -21.35 0.31
C PHE A 328 -15.93 -20.40 -0.77
N SER A 329 -16.56 -19.24 -1.00
CA SER A 329 -16.16 -18.28 -2.04
C SER A 329 -16.14 -16.85 -1.52
N TRP A 330 -14.99 -16.19 -1.68
CA TRP A 330 -14.81 -14.76 -1.37
C TRP A 330 -15.64 -13.81 -2.23
N ARG A 331 -16.30 -14.33 -3.28
CA ARG A 331 -17.24 -13.54 -4.07
C ARG A 331 -18.58 -13.39 -3.35
N ASN A 332 -19.01 -14.41 -2.61
CA ASN A 332 -20.32 -14.45 -1.97
C ASN A 332 -20.28 -13.87 -0.56
N LYS A 333 -19.15 -14.03 0.16
CA LYS A 333 -18.99 -13.52 1.53
C LYS A 333 -17.53 -13.18 1.82
N VAL A 334 -17.31 -12.19 2.70
CA VAL A 334 -15.96 -11.75 3.13
C VAL A 334 -15.23 -12.76 4.03
N ASN A 335 -15.98 -13.58 4.75
CA ASN A 335 -15.50 -14.61 5.66
C ASN A 335 -16.09 -15.98 5.27
N PRO A 336 -15.65 -16.58 4.15
CA PRO A 336 -16.08 -17.92 3.80
C PRO A 336 -15.69 -18.91 4.90
N SER A 337 -16.41 -20.03 4.98
CA SER A 337 -16.16 -21.06 5.99
C SER A 337 -16.03 -22.45 5.39
N LEU A 338 -15.45 -23.34 6.19
CA LEU A 338 -15.50 -24.78 5.97
C LEU A 338 -15.84 -25.47 7.29
N LEU A 339 -16.39 -26.67 7.20
CA LEU A 339 -16.70 -27.47 8.37
C LEU A 339 -15.71 -28.63 8.47
N MET A 340 -15.02 -28.74 9.61
CA MET A 340 -14.20 -29.91 9.95
C MET A 340 -14.97 -30.77 10.94
N VAL A 341 -15.23 -32.03 10.57
CA VAL A 341 -15.98 -32.95 11.43
C VAL A 341 -15.17 -34.20 11.68
N LYS A 342 -15.03 -34.54 12.96
CA LYS A 342 -14.45 -35.80 13.40
C LYS A 342 -15.58 -36.75 13.78
N LEU A 343 -15.68 -37.84 13.05
CA LEU A 343 -16.80 -38.77 13.12
C LEU A 343 -16.37 -40.11 13.70
N ASN A 344 -17.10 -40.57 14.70
CA ASN A 344 -17.11 -41.96 15.16
C ASN A 344 -18.52 -42.54 14.94
N PHE A 345 -18.68 -43.86 15.06
CA PHE A 345 -19.94 -44.54 14.77
C PHE A 345 -21.12 -44.04 15.65
N GLU A 346 -20.86 -43.63 16.89
CA GLU A 346 -21.85 -43.05 17.81
C GLU A 346 -21.78 -41.52 17.88
N ILE A 347 -20.57 -40.96 18.06
CA ILE A 347 -20.36 -39.54 18.37
C ILE A 347 -19.83 -38.79 17.15
N PHE A 348 -20.29 -37.56 16.96
CA PHE A 348 -19.66 -36.61 16.04
C PHE A 348 -19.23 -35.36 16.81
N LEU A 349 -18.11 -34.77 16.38
CA LEU A 349 -17.67 -33.46 16.83
C LEU A 349 -17.42 -32.56 15.65
N ILE A 350 -17.95 -31.36 15.76
CA ILE A 350 -17.96 -30.36 14.70
C ILE A 350 -17.07 -29.21 15.15
N ASN A 351 -16.17 -28.80 14.27
CA ASN A 351 -15.43 -27.57 14.40
C ASN A 351 -15.66 -26.75 13.12
N ASN A 352 -16.42 -25.66 13.24
CA ASN A 352 -16.63 -24.72 12.15
C ASN A 352 -15.43 -23.77 12.08
N GLN A 353 -14.81 -23.66 10.91
CA GLN A 353 -13.59 -22.88 10.72
C GLN A 353 -13.84 -21.76 9.71
N PHE A 354 -13.43 -20.56 10.09
CA PHE A 354 -13.67 -19.33 9.34
C PHE A 354 -12.38 -18.81 8.77
N PHE A 355 -12.42 -18.41 7.50
CA PHE A 355 -11.28 -17.79 6.87
C PHE A 355 -11.34 -16.28 7.00
N ILE A 356 -10.72 -15.76 8.06
CA ILE A 356 -10.59 -14.32 8.28
C ILE A 356 -9.27 -13.84 7.64
N PHE A 357 -9.16 -13.92 6.30
CA PHE A 357 -7.98 -13.41 5.59
C PHE A 357 -8.07 -11.92 5.31
N GLU A 358 -9.25 -11.44 4.90
CA GLU A 358 -9.42 -10.02 4.59
C GLU A 358 -9.28 -9.18 5.86
N ASN A 359 -9.92 -9.50 6.99
CA ASN A 359 -9.78 -8.66 8.18
C ASN A 359 -8.35 -8.60 8.73
N ILE A 360 -7.46 -9.56 8.48
CA ILE A 360 -6.05 -9.40 8.90
C ILE A 360 -5.35 -8.38 8.00
N ILE A 361 -5.58 -8.45 6.69
CA ILE A 361 -4.99 -7.53 5.71
C ILE A 361 -5.63 -6.15 5.82
N THR A 362 -6.96 -6.03 5.83
CA THR A 362 -7.65 -4.76 6.07
C THR A 362 -7.48 -4.27 7.49
N SER A 363 -7.35 -5.10 8.54
CA SER A 363 -6.95 -4.58 9.87
C SER A 363 -5.51 -4.12 9.87
N ALA A 364 -4.58 -4.79 9.19
CA ALA A 364 -3.19 -4.36 9.13
C ALA A 364 -3.04 -3.08 8.31
N ILE A 365 -3.74 -3.01 7.17
CA ILE A 365 -3.82 -1.82 6.32
C ILE A 365 -4.57 -0.70 7.06
N LYS A 366 -5.72 -0.98 7.70
CA LYS A 366 -6.48 0.00 8.47
C LYS A 366 -5.72 0.46 9.69
N ARG A 367 -5.00 -0.42 10.41
CA ARG A 367 -4.06 0.01 11.48
C ARG A 367 -2.94 0.87 10.91
N ALA A 368 -2.37 0.51 9.76
CA ALA A 368 -1.34 1.32 9.11
C ALA A 368 -1.89 2.67 8.61
N ILE A 369 -3.13 2.72 8.13
CA ILE A 369 -3.85 3.93 7.71
C ILE A 369 -4.21 4.77 8.94
N ASP A 370 -4.77 4.18 9.98
CA ASP A 370 -5.12 4.84 11.26
C ASP A 370 -3.85 5.41 11.93
N GLU A 371 -2.71 4.70 11.86
CA GLU A 371 -1.40 5.18 12.32
C GLU A 371 -0.85 6.36 11.48
N MET A 372 -1.22 6.44 10.20
CA MET A 372 -0.89 7.57 9.33
C MET A 372 -1.85 8.76 9.56
N GLU A 373 -3.15 8.51 9.67
CA GLU A 373 -4.22 9.50 9.85
C GLU A 373 -4.14 10.20 11.22
N GLN A 374 -3.75 9.47 12.28
CA GLN A 374 -3.51 10.05 13.61
C GLN A 374 -2.33 11.04 13.67
N ARG A 375 -1.42 11.05 12.69
CA ARG A 375 -0.31 12.04 12.66
C ARG A 375 -0.73 13.36 12.04
N ASP A 376 -1.60 13.31 11.03
CA ASP A 376 -2.00 14.48 10.26
C ASP A 376 -3.16 15.23 10.94
N LEU A 377 -4.04 14.53 11.65
CA LEU A 377 -5.20 15.13 12.33
C LEU A 377 -4.82 16.14 13.44
N PRO A 378 -3.88 15.85 14.37
CA PRO A 378 -3.43 16.83 15.37
C PRO A 378 -2.72 18.01 14.73
N GLN A 379 -1.99 17.78 13.63
CA GLN A 379 -1.32 18.83 12.88
C GLN A 379 -2.33 19.76 12.19
N ALA A 380 -3.41 19.21 11.64
CA ALA A 380 -4.50 19.98 11.05
C ALA A 380 -5.23 20.84 12.09
N PHE A 381 -5.58 20.29 13.26
CA PHE A 381 -6.19 21.07 14.35
C PHE A 381 -5.28 22.20 14.84
N ARG A 382 -3.97 21.96 14.94
CA ARG A 382 -3.00 23.00 15.29
C ARG A 382 -2.97 24.12 14.25
N LEU A 383 -2.89 23.75 12.96
CA LEU A 383 -2.85 24.73 11.86
C LEU A 383 -4.16 25.52 11.74
N LEU A 384 -5.32 24.89 11.95
CA LEU A 384 -6.62 25.57 11.99
C LEU A 384 -6.73 26.51 13.19
N GLY A 385 -6.20 26.13 14.35
CA GLY A 385 -6.11 27.00 15.53
C GLY A 385 -5.22 28.22 15.29
N GLU A 386 -4.04 28.01 14.68
CA GLU A 386 -3.13 29.09 14.26
C GLU A 386 -3.79 30.02 13.23
N MET A 387 -4.53 29.46 12.27
CA MET A 387 -5.28 30.24 11.27
C MET A 387 -6.34 31.12 11.93
N ASN A 388 -7.13 30.58 12.86
CA ASN A 388 -8.18 31.33 13.54
C ASN A 388 -7.59 32.49 14.38
N ALA A 389 -6.48 32.25 15.07
CA ALA A 389 -5.78 33.29 15.82
C ALA A 389 -5.24 34.40 14.89
N ASN A 390 -4.64 34.03 13.75
CA ASN A 390 -4.12 34.99 12.78
C ASN A 390 -5.24 35.84 12.14
N VAL A 391 -6.39 35.24 11.83
CA VAL A 391 -7.55 35.97 11.30
C VAL A 391 -8.07 36.99 12.32
N LEU A 392 -8.14 36.62 13.59
CA LEU A 392 -8.57 37.54 14.65
C LEU A 392 -7.62 38.74 14.79
N GLN A 393 -6.30 38.51 14.73
CA GLN A 393 -5.29 39.57 14.77
C GLN A 393 -5.38 40.50 13.55
N VAL A 394 -5.57 39.94 12.35
CA VAL A 394 -5.72 40.74 11.13
C VAL A 394 -6.99 41.59 11.18
N ASN A 395 -8.12 41.02 11.60
CA ASN A 395 -9.38 41.77 11.74
C ASN A 395 -9.23 42.92 12.74
N GLN A 396 -8.63 42.68 13.91
CA GLN A 396 -8.36 43.75 14.88
C GLN A 396 -7.48 44.86 14.31
N LEU A 397 -6.44 44.51 13.56
CA LEU A 397 -5.54 45.49 12.94
C LEU A 397 -6.25 46.30 11.84
N VAL A 398 -7.08 45.65 11.03
CA VAL A 398 -7.90 46.30 10.00
C VAL A 398 -8.95 47.22 10.61
N ASP A 399 -9.67 46.77 11.65
CA ASP A 399 -10.66 47.57 12.36
C ASP A 399 -10.03 48.81 12.99
N ASN A 400 -8.86 48.66 13.63
CA ASN A 400 -8.11 49.78 14.18
C ASN A 400 -7.67 50.77 13.09
N MET A 401 -7.23 50.29 11.92
CA MET A 401 -6.89 51.17 10.79
C MET A 401 -8.13 51.87 10.21
N LEU A 402 -9.26 51.17 10.08
CA LEU A 402 -10.51 51.74 9.57
C LEU A 402 -11.05 52.85 10.49
N VAL A 403 -10.97 52.66 11.81
CA VAL A 403 -11.34 53.71 12.78
C VAL A 403 -10.47 54.95 12.61
N ARG A 404 -9.14 54.78 12.45
CA ARG A 404 -8.21 55.91 12.25
C ARG A 404 -8.43 56.64 10.92
N VAL A 405 -8.80 55.91 9.86
CA VAL A 405 -9.18 56.51 8.56
C VAL A 405 -10.49 57.27 8.67
N LYS A 406 -11.52 56.70 9.34
CA LYS A 406 -12.82 57.37 9.55
C LYS A 406 -12.71 58.63 10.42
N ASN A 407 -11.78 58.64 11.37
CA ASN A 407 -11.47 59.80 12.22
C ASN A 407 -10.62 60.86 11.49
N GLY A 408 -10.22 60.62 10.24
CA GLY A 408 -9.44 61.56 9.43
C GLY A 408 -7.95 61.67 9.83
N GLU A 409 -7.43 60.77 10.67
CA GLU A 409 -6.03 60.77 11.12
C GLU A 409 -5.05 60.35 10.01
N ILE A 410 -5.54 59.64 8.99
CA ILE A 410 -4.74 59.11 7.87
C ILE A 410 -5.35 59.64 6.57
N SER A 411 -4.74 60.66 5.97
CA SER A 411 -5.11 61.16 4.63
C SER A 411 -4.60 60.19 3.55
N THR A 412 -5.51 59.71 2.71
CA THR A 412 -5.23 58.77 1.60
C THR A 412 -4.88 59.47 0.29
N ASP A 413 -4.85 60.79 0.27
CA ASP A 413 -4.90 61.60 -0.96
C ASP A 413 -3.56 61.62 -1.73
N LYS A 414 -2.47 61.14 -1.11
CA LYS A 414 -1.10 61.14 -1.67
C LYS A 414 -0.40 59.79 -1.51
N GLY A 415 -1.02 58.73 -2.03
CA GLY A 415 -0.40 57.41 -2.14
C GLY A 415 0.57 57.30 -3.34
N LEU A 416 1.58 56.42 -3.23
CA LEU A 416 2.38 56.01 -4.39
C LEU A 416 1.55 55.02 -5.24
N SER A 417 1.15 55.40 -6.45
CA SER A 417 0.34 54.55 -7.35
C SER A 417 0.97 53.17 -7.64
N PHE A 418 2.30 53.07 -7.60
CA PHE A 418 3.01 51.79 -7.72
C PHE A 418 2.73 50.83 -6.55
N LEU A 419 2.67 51.34 -5.31
CA LEU A 419 2.36 50.53 -4.13
C LEU A 419 0.91 50.06 -4.15
N GLU A 420 -0.01 50.94 -4.56
CA GLU A 420 -1.43 50.61 -4.73
C GLU A 420 -1.62 49.46 -5.73
N MET A 421 -1.02 49.56 -6.92
CA MET A 421 -1.02 48.47 -7.91
C MET A 421 -0.48 47.17 -7.31
N LYS A 422 0.67 47.22 -6.62
CA LYS A 422 1.30 46.05 -6.01
C LYS A 422 0.40 45.39 -4.96
N TYR A 423 -0.27 46.18 -4.11
CA TYR A 423 -1.19 45.66 -3.12
C TYR A 423 -2.47 45.07 -3.73
N HIS A 424 -3.02 45.69 -4.79
CA HIS A 424 -4.15 45.11 -5.53
C HIS A 424 -3.80 43.78 -6.20
N MET A 425 -2.59 43.65 -6.75
CA MET A 425 -2.08 42.39 -7.32
C MET A 425 -1.90 41.32 -6.24
N LEU A 426 -1.35 41.67 -5.07
CA LEU A 426 -1.23 40.74 -3.94
C LEU A 426 -2.59 40.29 -3.40
N LEU A 427 -3.55 41.20 -3.30
CA LEU A 427 -4.91 40.87 -2.89
C LEU A 427 -5.58 39.92 -3.90
N SER A 428 -5.45 40.23 -5.20
CA SER A 428 -5.95 39.37 -6.28
C SER A 428 -5.29 37.99 -6.25
N TYR A 429 -4.00 37.91 -5.94
CA TYR A 429 -3.29 36.65 -5.76
C TYR A 429 -3.88 35.81 -4.62
N LEU A 430 -4.12 36.43 -3.45
CA LEU A 430 -4.70 35.75 -2.29
C LEU A 430 -6.13 35.27 -2.56
N ILE A 431 -6.94 36.06 -3.26
CA ILE A 431 -8.32 35.69 -3.62
C ILE A 431 -8.32 34.46 -4.55
N ASN A 432 -7.53 34.48 -5.62
CA ASN A 432 -7.46 33.33 -6.55
C ASN A 432 -6.85 32.10 -5.87
N LEU A 433 -5.88 32.27 -4.97
CA LEU A 433 -5.30 31.18 -4.20
C LEU A 433 -6.34 30.53 -3.26
N THR A 434 -7.12 31.36 -2.56
CA THR A 434 -8.18 30.89 -1.65
C THR A 434 -9.27 30.15 -2.42
N TYR A 435 -9.65 30.65 -3.60
CA TYR A 435 -10.61 29.98 -4.49
C TYR A 435 -10.12 28.60 -4.93
N VAL A 436 -8.84 28.46 -5.31
CA VAL A 436 -8.24 27.16 -5.67
C VAL A 436 -8.18 26.21 -4.47
N VAL A 437 -7.87 26.71 -3.27
CA VAL A 437 -7.90 25.90 -2.04
C VAL A 437 -9.33 25.42 -1.73
N LEU A 438 -10.33 26.30 -1.85
CA LEU A 438 -11.74 25.96 -1.66
C LEU A 438 -12.19 24.86 -2.63
N ARG A 439 -11.87 25.01 -3.93
CA ARG A 439 -12.15 23.99 -4.96
C ARG A 439 -11.54 22.63 -4.62
N LYS A 440 -10.30 22.61 -4.13
CA LYS A 440 -9.63 21.39 -3.67
C LYS A 440 -10.30 20.78 -2.44
N CYS A 441 -10.73 21.60 -1.48
CA CYS A 441 -11.44 21.14 -0.29
C CYS A 441 -12.84 20.58 -0.62
N SER A 442 -13.50 21.12 -1.65
CA SER A 442 -14.80 20.63 -2.14
C SER A 442 -14.70 19.40 -3.05
N GLY A 443 -13.49 18.90 -3.34
CA GLY A 443 -13.28 17.72 -4.17
C GLY A 443 -13.44 17.94 -5.68
N GLU A 444 -13.49 19.20 -6.13
CA GLU A 444 -13.63 19.54 -7.55
C GLU A 444 -12.27 19.50 -8.27
N ARG A 445 -12.30 19.17 -9.57
CA ARG A 445 -11.08 19.18 -10.41
C ARG A 445 -10.66 20.62 -10.69
N ILE A 446 -9.34 20.85 -10.71
CA ILE A 446 -8.72 22.17 -10.95
C ILE A 446 -8.15 22.31 -12.37
N GLU A 447 -8.25 21.28 -13.21
CA GLU A 447 -7.72 21.27 -14.57
C GLU A 447 -8.50 22.25 -15.46
N GLY A 448 -7.78 23.18 -16.11
CA GLY A 448 -8.36 24.18 -17.02
C GLY A 448 -9.07 25.35 -16.35
N ASP A 449 -8.89 25.55 -15.04
CA ASP A 449 -9.52 26.66 -14.34
C ASP A 449 -8.79 27.99 -14.61
N PRO A 450 -9.49 29.07 -15.03
CA PRO A 450 -8.89 30.38 -15.29
C PRO A 450 -8.14 30.99 -14.10
N SER A 451 -8.45 30.55 -12.88
CA SER A 451 -7.80 31.04 -11.66
C SER A 451 -6.32 30.62 -11.59
N ILE A 452 -5.95 29.49 -12.21
CA ILE A 452 -4.54 29.04 -12.26
C ILE A 452 -3.75 29.94 -13.22
N ASP A 453 -4.30 30.25 -14.39
CA ASP A 453 -3.66 31.13 -15.37
C ASP A 453 -3.46 32.54 -14.79
N ARG A 454 -4.48 33.07 -14.09
CA ARG A 454 -4.40 34.34 -13.36
C ARG A 454 -3.32 34.32 -12.26
N LEU A 455 -3.18 33.21 -11.52
CA LEU A 455 -2.13 33.09 -10.50
C LEU A 455 -0.73 33.12 -11.12
N ILE A 456 -0.54 32.48 -12.29
CA ILE A 456 0.72 32.49 -13.03
C ILE A 456 1.01 33.89 -13.57
N GLU A 457 0.01 34.56 -14.14
CA GLU A 457 0.12 35.94 -14.62
C GLU A 457 0.50 36.90 -13.49
N ILE A 458 -0.24 36.88 -12.37
CA ILE A 458 0.04 37.77 -11.24
C ILE A 458 1.44 37.48 -10.66
N ARG A 459 1.85 36.21 -10.57
CA ARG A 459 3.18 35.84 -10.08
C ARG A 459 4.30 36.36 -10.99
N THR A 460 4.15 36.23 -12.29
CA THR A 460 5.15 36.72 -13.25
C THR A 460 5.24 38.24 -13.21
N VAL A 461 4.11 38.96 -13.09
CA VAL A 461 4.09 40.41 -12.87
C VAL A 461 4.82 40.77 -11.57
N LEU A 462 4.50 40.11 -10.45
CA LEU A 462 5.15 40.35 -9.15
C LEU A 462 6.66 40.09 -9.18
N GLU A 463 7.14 39.12 -9.98
CA GLU A 463 8.57 38.87 -10.17
C GLU A 463 9.24 39.96 -11.02
N LYS A 464 8.57 40.44 -12.07
CA LYS A 464 9.10 41.49 -12.97
C LYS A 464 9.15 42.88 -12.33
N ILE A 465 8.29 43.18 -11.36
CA ILE A 465 8.32 44.47 -10.64
C ILE A 465 9.39 44.53 -9.54
N ARG A 466 10.01 43.40 -9.13
CA ARG A 466 11.01 43.38 -8.03
C ARG A 466 12.18 44.35 -8.24
N PRO A 467 12.79 44.47 -9.44
CA PRO A 467 13.89 45.42 -9.66
C PRO A 467 13.44 46.88 -9.51
N ILE A 468 12.17 47.18 -9.83
CA ILE A 468 11.57 48.52 -9.68
C ILE A 468 11.35 48.80 -8.19
N ASP A 469 10.81 47.82 -7.46
CA ASP A 469 10.61 47.88 -6.01
C ASP A 469 11.92 48.16 -5.26
N HIS A 470 13.03 47.52 -5.65
CA HIS A 470 14.36 47.81 -5.07
C HIS A 470 14.88 49.21 -5.38
N LYS A 471 14.64 49.74 -6.59
CA LYS A 471 15.03 51.11 -6.94
C LYS A 471 14.20 52.15 -6.17
N LEU A 472 12.92 51.86 -5.95
CA LEU A 472 12.00 52.72 -5.21
C LEU A 472 12.12 52.55 -3.68
N LYS A 473 12.73 51.47 -3.19
CA LYS A 473 12.85 51.17 -1.76
C LYS A 473 13.40 52.34 -0.95
N TYR A 474 14.46 52.98 -1.42
CA TYR A 474 15.04 54.15 -0.74
C TYR A 474 14.06 55.33 -0.68
N GLN A 475 13.30 55.57 -1.75
CA GLN A 475 12.32 56.66 -1.81
C GLN A 475 11.11 56.38 -0.93
N ILE A 476 10.64 55.12 -0.91
CA ILE A 476 9.55 54.65 -0.04
C ILE A 476 9.98 54.78 1.43
N ASP A 477 11.16 54.28 1.79
CA ASP A 477 11.68 54.36 3.15
C ASP A 477 11.89 55.81 3.60
N LYS A 478 12.31 56.70 2.69
CA LYS A 478 12.43 58.15 2.96
C LYS A 478 11.06 58.79 3.20
N LEU A 479 10.05 58.49 2.37
CA LEU A 479 8.69 59.03 2.53
C LEU A 479 8.03 58.54 3.81
N VAL A 480 8.20 57.25 4.14
CA VAL A 480 7.69 56.67 5.39
C VAL A 480 8.39 57.29 6.60
N LYS A 481 9.71 57.45 6.57
CA LYS A 481 10.44 58.15 7.65
C LYS A 481 9.97 59.60 7.79
N THR A 482 9.84 60.33 6.68
CA THR A 482 9.38 61.73 6.68
C THR A 482 7.96 61.85 7.24
N ALA A 483 7.06 60.91 6.93
CA ALA A 483 5.71 60.87 7.46
C ALA A 483 5.66 60.54 8.97
N VAL A 484 6.61 59.73 9.47
CA VAL A 484 6.67 59.33 10.89
C VAL A 484 7.36 60.36 11.78
N THR A 485 8.43 61.02 11.31
CA THR A 485 9.23 61.96 12.12
C THR A 485 8.94 63.43 11.85
N GLY A 486 8.15 63.78 10.82
CA GLY A 486 7.72 65.16 10.52
C GLY A 486 8.84 66.15 10.20
N THR A 487 10.11 65.71 10.17
CA THR A 487 11.30 66.53 9.96
C THR A 487 12.22 65.88 8.93
N ILE A 488 12.67 66.68 7.96
CA ILE A 488 13.68 66.29 6.99
C ILE A 488 15.03 66.61 7.63
N ASN A 489 15.78 65.60 8.07
CA ASN A 489 17.13 65.81 8.62
C ASN A 489 18.00 66.56 7.61
N SER A 490 18.61 67.66 8.05
CA SER A 490 19.51 68.52 7.25
C SER A 490 20.80 67.82 6.80
N ASN A 491 21.18 66.70 7.43
CA ASN A 491 22.38 65.91 7.13
C ASN A 491 22.11 64.62 6.32
N ASP A 492 21.04 64.57 5.52
CA ASP A 492 20.79 63.45 4.60
C ASP A 492 21.75 63.52 3.38
N PRO A 493 22.53 62.47 3.03
CA PRO A 493 23.50 62.46 1.92
C PRO A 493 22.93 62.72 0.51
N SER A 494 21.64 63.02 0.40
CA SER A 494 20.96 63.44 -0.84
C SER A 494 20.62 64.94 -0.88
N ASN A 495 20.96 65.72 0.15
CA ASN A 495 20.84 67.18 0.17
C ASN A 495 22.07 67.90 -0.41
N TYR A 496 23.04 67.19 -0.98
CA TYR A 496 24.15 67.83 -1.71
C TYR A 496 23.64 68.47 -3.01
N ARG A 497 23.06 69.65 -2.89
CA ARG A 497 23.13 70.69 -3.91
C ARG A 497 24.46 71.43 -3.72
N ALA A 498 25.00 72.02 -4.79
CA ALA A 498 26.18 72.86 -4.69
C ALA A 498 25.93 73.96 -3.65
N ASN A 499 26.79 74.06 -2.64
CA ASN A 499 26.73 75.11 -1.62
C ASN A 499 27.54 76.31 -2.12
N PRO A 500 26.92 77.42 -2.58
CA PRO A 500 27.64 78.58 -3.09
C PRO A 500 28.49 79.29 -2.01
N ASP A 501 28.19 79.10 -0.73
CA ASP A 501 28.95 79.70 0.38
C ASP A 501 30.33 79.06 0.59
N ALA A 502 30.51 77.81 0.15
CA ALA A 502 31.81 77.12 0.21
C ALA A 502 32.80 77.57 -0.89
N LEU A 503 32.32 78.38 -1.85
CA LEU A 503 33.15 79.03 -2.88
C LEU A 503 33.68 80.38 -2.41
N VAL A 504 33.03 81.03 -1.44
CA VAL A 504 33.46 82.32 -0.87
C VAL A 504 34.56 82.13 0.17
N ALA A 505 34.52 81.03 0.94
CA ALA A 505 35.52 80.73 1.98
C ALA A 505 36.94 80.40 1.45
N LYS A 506 37.15 80.38 0.12
CA LYS A 506 38.44 80.04 -0.51
C LYS A 506 39.15 81.25 -1.15
N LEU A 507 38.65 82.47 -0.94
CA LEU A 507 39.30 83.71 -1.38
C LEU A 507 40.10 84.41 -0.27
N ASP A 508 39.93 84.04 1.01
CA ASP A 508 40.49 84.80 2.15
C ASP A 508 41.53 84.02 2.99
N SER A 509 42.38 83.18 2.38
CA SER A 509 43.56 82.67 3.09
C SER A 509 44.74 82.49 2.16
N GLU A 510 45.41 83.61 1.91
CA GLU A 510 46.77 83.68 1.38
C GLU A 510 47.80 83.31 2.46
N ASP A 511 48.86 82.67 1.98
CA ASP A 511 50.23 82.62 2.51
C ASP A 511 50.62 81.69 3.69
N SER A 512 51.28 80.59 3.30
CA SER A 512 52.59 80.08 3.77
C SER A 512 53.51 81.18 4.34
N ASP A 513 54.32 81.00 5.39
CA ASP A 513 55.33 79.96 5.62
C ASP A 513 55.86 80.11 7.07
N SER A 514 56.29 79.00 7.69
CA SER A 514 57.57 78.95 8.43
C SER A 514 57.84 77.56 9.00
N ASP A 515 58.98 77.03 8.57
CA ASP A 515 59.61 75.79 9.02
C ASP A 515 60.06 75.85 10.48
N GLN A 516 59.96 74.73 11.20
CA GLN A 516 60.90 74.36 12.26
C GLN A 516 60.85 72.84 12.48
N GLU A 517 61.98 72.20 12.21
CA GLU A 517 62.32 70.83 12.60
C GLU A 517 62.76 70.81 14.07
N GLU A 518 62.32 69.83 14.85
CA GLU A 518 63.09 69.26 15.97
C GLU A 518 62.57 67.85 16.29
N ASP A 519 63.52 66.96 16.60
CA ASP A 519 63.46 65.51 16.58
C ASP A 519 62.92 64.84 17.86
N GLU A 520 62.66 63.53 17.70
CA GLU A 520 62.60 62.42 18.67
C GLU A 520 61.25 61.91 19.24
N ASP A 521 60.91 60.72 18.71
CA ASP A 521 60.37 59.51 19.36
C ASP A 521 58.97 59.51 20.02
N ASP A 522 58.01 58.77 19.42
CA ASP A 522 57.86 57.32 19.68
C ASP A 522 56.60 56.70 18.97
N VAL A 523 56.72 55.42 18.59
CA VAL A 523 55.71 54.38 18.30
C VAL A 523 54.63 54.51 17.17
N LYS A 524 54.90 53.78 16.07
CA LYS A 524 54.02 52.97 15.18
C LYS A 524 52.72 53.57 14.59
N SER A 525 52.74 53.81 13.28
CA SER A 525 51.73 53.20 12.37
C SER A 525 52.21 53.16 10.92
N THR A 526 51.85 52.05 10.25
CA THR A 526 52.27 51.66 8.91
C THR A 526 51.82 52.68 7.85
N GLN A 527 52.81 53.18 7.10
CA GLN A 527 52.65 54.02 5.91
C GLN A 527 51.69 53.40 4.89
N GLN A 528 50.65 54.14 4.50
CA GLN A 528 50.13 54.11 3.13
C GLN A 528 50.44 55.45 2.47
N SER A 529 51.11 55.34 1.32
CA SER A 529 51.67 56.39 0.49
C SER A 529 50.72 57.55 0.21
N ARG A 530 51.22 58.78 0.40
CA ARG A 530 50.71 59.99 -0.27
C ARG A 530 50.57 59.71 -1.77
N LYS A 531 49.36 59.87 -2.32
CA LYS A 531 49.14 60.01 -3.76
C LYS A 531 48.36 61.28 -4.03
N SER A 532 48.98 62.10 -4.87
CA SER A 532 48.48 63.20 -5.71
C SER A 532 47.01 63.61 -5.56
N ASN A 533 46.83 64.93 -5.44
CA ASN A 533 45.57 65.68 -5.41
C ASN A 533 44.76 65.60 -6.73
N VAL A 534 44.56 64.39 -7.26
CA VAL A 534 43.81 64.10 -8.49
C VAL A 534 42.62 63.24 -8.12
N TYR A 535 41.42 63.81 -8.24
CA TYR A 535 40.17 63.09 -8.02
C TYR A 535 40.00 62.03 -9.11
N VAL A 536 40.07 60.76 -8.71
CA VAL A 536 39.79 59.62 -9.60
C VAL A 536 38.38 59.11 -9.29
N PRO A 537 37.43 59.22 -10.24
CA PRO A 537 36.09 58.69 -10.04
C PRO A 537 36.12 57.18 -9.81
N PRO A 538 35.36 56.65 -8.82
CA PRO A 538 35.28 55.22 -8.58
C PRO A 538 34.64 54.53 -9.80
N LYS A 539 35.33 53.51 -10.33
CA LYS A 539 34.83 52.71 -11.45
C LYS A 539 33.69 51.82 -10.95
N LEU A 540 32.45 52.21 -11.22
CA LEU A 540 31.27 51.38 -11.01
C LEU A 540 31.25 50.27 -12.07
N ALA A 541 31.68 49.07 -11.70
CA ALA A 541 31.46 47.88 -12.51
C ALA A 541 30.02 47.38 -12.30
N ALA A 542 29.33 47.02 -13.37
CA ALA A 542 28.02 46.37 -13.27
C ALA A 542 28.19 45.02 -12.54
N MET A 543 27.69 44.92 -11.30
CA MET A 543 27.59 43.66 -10.58
C MET A 543 26.34 42.91 -11.05
N HIS A 544 26.51 41.65 -11.44
CA HIS A 544 25.39 40.76 -11.72
C HIS A 544 24.59 40.51 -10.43
N TYR A 545 23.26 40.46 -10.55
CA TYR A 545 22.36 40.28 -9.41
C TYR A 545 22.34 38.82 -8.96
N ASP A 546 23.08 38.51 -7.90
CA ASP A 546 23.09 37.17 -7.28
C ASP A 546 22.04 37.05 -6.15
N GLY A 547 20.84 37.65 -6.30
CA GLY A 547 19.75 37.50 -5.33
C GLY A 547 20.06 37.93 -3.88
N ASP A 548 19.12 37.67 -2.97
CA ASP A 548 19.30 37.86 -1.52
C ASP A 548 19.99 36.61 -0.91
N GLU A 549 21.25 36.34 -1.27
CA GLU A 549 22.03 35.31 -0.57
C GLU A 549 22.37 35.78 0.86
N THR A 550 21.95 35.02 1.87
CA THR A 550 22.30 35.29 3.26
C THR A 550 23.82 35.22 3.48
N MET A 551 24.38 36.02 4.39
CA MET A 551 25.83 36.05 4.66
C MET A 551 26.41 34.66 5.01
N ALA A 552 25.61 33.80 5.64
CA ALA A 552 25.97 32.42 5.95
C ALA A 552 26.12 31.55 4.69
N GLU A 553 25.27 31.76 3.69
CA GLU A 553 25.28 31.02 2.43
C GLU A 553 26.47 31.42 1.55
N LYS A 554 26.83 32.71 1.56
CA LYS A 554 28.02 33.23 0.88
C LYS A 554 29.32 32.62 1.43
N ILE A 555 29.41 32.47 2.76
CA ILE A 555 30.55 31.82 3.43
C ILE A 555 30.59 30.32 3.11
N ARG A 556 29.43 29.64 3.09
CA ARG A 556 29.33 28.22 2.73
C ARG A 556 29.78 27.98 1.28
N LYS A 557 29.32 28.81 0.35
CA LYS A 557 29.66 28.76 -1.08
C LYS A 557 31.14 29.07 -1.30
N ALA A 558 31.72 30.00 -0.55
CA ALA A 558 33.15 30.27 -0.56
C ALA A 558 33.98 29.09 -0.03
N GLY A 559 33.55 28.46 1.07
CA GLY A 559 34.18 27.26 1.63
C GLY A 559 34.10 26.05 0.70
N GLU A 560 32.98 25.89 -0.01
CA GLU A 560 32.80 24.82 -0.99
C GLU A 560 33.68 25.03 -2.24
N ARG A 561 33.80 26.27 -2.74
CA ARG A 561 34.74 26.62 -3.80
C ARG A 561 36.19 26.39 -3.39
N ALA A 562 36.56 26.69 -2.14
CA ALA A 562 37.89 26.42 -1.61
C ALA A 562 38.18 24.91 -1.53
N ARG A 563 37.20 24.09 -1.13
CA ARG A 563 37.32 22.63 -1.13
C ARG A 563 37.46 22.07 -2.55
N ARG A 564 36.68 22.55 -3.52
CA ARG A 564 36.81 22.12 -4.93
C ARG A 564 38.18 22.48 -5.49
N ARG A 565 38.73 23.65 -5.15
CA ARG A 565 40.10 24.03 -5.53
C ARG A 565 41.16 23.15 -4.88
N ALA A 566 40.99 22.78 -3.60
CA ALA A 566 41.91 21.88 -2.90
C ALA A 566 41.88 20.42 -3.41
N VAL A 567 40.72 19.94 -3.87
CA VAL A 567 40.57 18.61 -4.48
C VAL A 567 41.07 18.59 -5.94
N SER A 568 41.20 19.75 -6.56
CA SER A 568 41.74 19.93 -7.92
C SER A 568 43.29 19.92 -7.96
N ASN A 569 43.96 19.43 -6.91
CA ASN A 569 45.41 19.28 -6.91
C ASN A 569 45.85 18.22 -7.94
N THR A 570 46.98 18.50 -8.59
CA THR A 570 47.60 17.69 -9.66
C THR A 570 47.74 16.21 -9.30
N VAL A 571 48.16 15.90 -8.07
CA VAL A 571 48.34 14.53 -7.56
C VAL A 571 47.04 13.69 -7.57
N LEU A 572 45.90 14.31 -7.26
CA LEU A 572 44.59 13.61 -7.23
C LEU A 572 44.03 13.39 -8.64
N ARG A 573 44.49 14.19 -9.61
CA ARG A 573 44.13 14.05 -11.02
C ARG A 573 44.93 12.92 -11.66
N GLU A 574 46.23 12.84 -11.40
CA GLU A 574 47.11 11.77 -11.88
C GLU A 574 46.66 10.39 -11.33
N LEU A 575 46.40 10.31 -10.02
CA LEU A 575 45.80 9.10 -9.40
C LEU A 575 44.45 8.72 -10.02
N LYS A 576 43.69 9.69 -10.53
CA LYS A 576 42.39 9.41 -11.15
C LYS A 576 42.57 8.94 -12.60
N GLU A 577 43.54 9.47 -13.32
CA GLU A 577 43.88 9.06 -14.69
C GLU A 577 44.48 7.64 -14.71
N GLU A 578 45.26 7.23 -13.70
CA GLU A 578 45.80 5.87 -13.58
C GLU A 578 44.73 4.79 -13.29
N TYR A 579 43.71 5.13 -12.48
CA TYR A 579 42.65 4.18 -12.09
C TYR A 579 41.45 4.14 -13.04
N LEU A 580 41.38 5.04 -14.02
CA LEU A 580 40.30 5.09 -14.99
C LEU A 580 40.78 4.59 -16.35
N ASP A 581 40.15 3.53 -16.85
CA ASP A 581 40.42 2.89 -18.14
C ASP A 581 39.87 3.69 -19.34
N ALA A 582 39.75 5.02 -19.21
CA ALA A 582 39.22 5.90 -20.23
C ALA A 582 40.36 6.48 -21.08
N PRO A 583 40.24 6.48 -22.43
CA PRO A 583 41.31 6.96 -23.30
C PRO A 583 41.57 8.46 -23.07
N VAL A 584 42.84 8.82 -22.91
CA VAL A 584 43.30 10.21 -22.77
C VAL A 584 43.64 10.76 -24.16
N GLU A 585 43.14 11.95 -24.48
CA GLU A 585 43.55 12.70 -25.67
C GLU A 585 44.98 13.22 -25.48
N ASP A 586 45.96 12.52 -26.04
CA ASP A 586 47.36 12.95 -26.02
C ASP A 586 47.69 13.76 -27.27
N SER A 587 48.17 15.00 -27.08
CA SER A 587 48.63 15.86 -28.16
C SER A 587 50.16 15.89 -28.11
N GLN A 588 50.82 15.36 -29.14
CA GLN A 588 52.28 15.21 -29.17
C GLN A 588 53.02 16.52 -28.85
N GLY A 589 53.88 16.47 -27.83
CA GLY A 589 54.99 17.43 -27.65
C GLY A 589 54.76 18.64 -26.74
N LEU A 590 53.84 18.60 -25.76
CA LEU A 590 53.54 19.76 -24.91
C LEU A 590 53.50 19.38 -23.43
N GLY A 591 54.37 19.98 -22.61
CA GLY A 591 54.43 19.75 -21.15
C GLY A 591 53.15 20.12 -20.39
N GLU A 592 53.05 19.70 -19.12
CA GLU A 592 51.80 19.73 -18.32
C GLU A 592 51.20 21.13 -18.15
N LYS A 593 52.02 22.17 -17.93
CA LYS A 593 51.53 23.57 -17.85
C LYS A 593 50.96 24.07 -19.19
N ARG A 594 51.45 23.55 -20.31
CA ARG A 594 50.95 23.91 -21.65
C ARG A 594 49.61 23.23 -21.94
N ALA A 595 49.40 22.00 -21.45
CA ALA A 595 48.10 21.33 -21.50
C ALA A 595 47.01 22.07 -20.67
N ILE A 596 47.38 22.61 -19.50
CA ILE A 596 46.47 23.44 -18.68
C ILE A 596 46.05 24.71 -19.44
N LEU A 597 47.00 25.39 -20.09
CA LEU A 597 46.71 26.57 -20.90
C LEU A 597 45.80 26.27 -22.09
N VAL A 598 46.05 25.17 -22.81
CA VAL A 598 45.20 24.75 -23.94
C VAL A 598 43.75 24.53 -23.47
N ARG A 599 43.59 23.93 -22.28
CA ARG A 599 42.26 23.73 -21.68
C ARG A 599 41.61 25.03 -21.23
N GLU A 600 42.37 25.99 -20.69
CA GLU A 600 41.86 27.33 -20.36
C GLU A 600 41.45 28.12 -21.61
N ASP A 601 42.22 28.04 -22.68
CA ASP A 601 41.92 28.68 -23.96
C ASP A 601 40.67 28.05 -24.62
N LYS A 602 40.51 26.73 -24.58
CA LYS A 602 39.29 26.04 -25.06
C LYS A 602 38.03 26.50 -24.30
N ARG A 603 38.13 26.68 -22.97
CA ARG A 603 37.02 27.22 -22.16
C ARG A 603 36.68 28.66 -22.51
N LYS A 604 37.67 29.49 -22.84
CA LYS A 604 37.42 30.87 -23.31
C LYS A 604 36.67 30.82 -24.63
N ILE A 605 37.10 30.00 -25.58
CA ILE A 605 36.43 29.82 -26.88
C ILE A 605 34.98 29.38 -26.69
N GLU A 606 34.72 28.34 -25.89
CA GLU A 606 33.35 27.87 -25.60
C GLU A 606 32.47 28.98 -24.99
N TYR A 607 33.03 29.84 -24.14
CA TYR A 607 32.28 30.98 -23.59
C TYR A 607 31.99 32.04 -24.67
N GLU A 608 32.98 32.39 -25.49
CA GLU A 608 32.79 33.35 -26.58
C GLU A 608 31.77 32.85 -27.62
N GLU A 609 31.72 31.56 -27.91
CA GLU A 609 30.74 30.95 -28.81
C GLU A 609 29.32 30.95 -28.20
N ASN A 610 29.19 30.57 -26.93
CA ASN A 610 27.90 30.52 -26.25
C ASN A 610 27.27 31.91 -26.04
N TYR A 611 28.10 32.93 -25.81
CA TYR A 611 27.64 34.28 -25.51
C TYR A 611 27.93 35.29 -26.63
N MET A 612 28.47 34.83 -27.77
CA MET A 612 28.79 35.61 -28.98
C MET A 612 29.53 36.94 -28.70
N THR A 613 30.41 36.96 -27.70
CA THR A 613 31.16 38.16 -27.28
C THR A 613 32.64 37.84 -27.06
N ARG A 614 33.54 38.72 -27.56
CA ARG A 614 35.00 38.55 -27.43
C ARG A 614 35.50 39.02 -26.07
N LEU A 615 36.37 38.25 -25.43
CA LEU A 615 36.98 38.62 -24.14
C LEU A 615 38.29 39.41 -24.36
N PRO A 616 38.47 40.58 -23.71
CA PRO A 616 39.70 41.35 -23.83
C PRO A 616 40.85 40.68 -23.08
N VAL A 617 42.01 40.54 -23.74
CA VAL A 617 43.22 39.96 -23.12
C VAL A 617 43.97 41.02 -22.32
N THR A 618 44.20 40.78 -21.04
CA THR A 618 44.93 41.71 -20.17
C THR A 618 46.44 41.66 -20.40
N LYS A 619 47.14 42.78 -20.12
CA LYS A 619 48.62 42.86 -20.23
C LYS A 619 49.32 41.86 -19.31
N GLN A 620 48.75 41.59 -18.12
CA GLN A 620 49.21 40.55 -17.20
C GLN A 620 49.08 39.14 -17.79
N GLU A 621 47.94 38.81 -18.41
CA GLU A 621 47.74 37.50 -19.04
C GLU A 621 48.72 37.30 -20.21
N LYS A 622 48.93 38.33 -21.02
CA LYS A 622 49.90 38.31 -22.12
C LYS A 622 51.34 38.10 -21.62
N HIS A 623 51.69 38.66 -20.45
CA HIS A 623 52.99 38.44 -19.81
C HIS A 623 53.12 37.01 -19.26
N ARG A 624 52.09 36.50 -18.58
CA ARG A 624 52.02 35.12 -18.05
C ARG A 624 52.21 34.08 -19.16
N ARG A 625 51.57 34.30 -20.32
CA ARG A 625 51.70 33.43 -21.50
C ARG A 625 53.12 33.42 -22.09
N ARG A 626 53.85 34.54 -22.01
CA ARG A 626 55.24 34.65 -22.48
C ARG A 626 56.25 33.99 -21.53
N GLN A 627 55.99 34.02 -20.22
CA GLN A 627 56.87 33.37 -19.24
C GLN A 627 56.84 31.84 -19.38
N MET A 628 55.69 31.25 -19.73
CA MET A 628 55.54 29.80 -19.88
C MET A 628 56.22 29.19 -21.11
N THR A 629 56.71 29.98 -22.06
CA THR A 629 57.44 29.49 -23.24
C THR A 629 58.96 29.46 -23.04
N THR A 630 59.46 29.76 -21.84
CA THR A 630 60.90 29.83 -21.55
C THR A 630 61.41 28.56 -20.87
N LEU A 631 62.57 28.04 -21.31
CA LEU A 631 63.18 26.79 -20.83
C LEU A 631 63.38 26.72 -19.30
N GLY A 632 63.45 27.87 -18.61
CA GLY A 632 63.63 27.95 -17.15
C GLY A 632 62.42 27.47 -16.33
N THR A 633 61.22 27.35 -16.91
CA THR A 633 60.02 26.92 -16.18
C THR A 633 59.86 25.39 -16.05
N LEU A 634 60.66 24.60 -16.77
CA LEU A 634 60.69 23.13 -16.67
C LEU A 634 61.33 22.65 -15.36
N GLY A 635 62.32 23.38 -14.82
CA GLY A 635 62.93 23.04 -13.53
C GLY A 635 61.97 23.23 -12.36
N ASP A 636 61.14 24.26 -12.42
CA ASP A 636 60.13 24.60 -11.41
C ASP A 636 58.92 23.63 -11.45
N GLU A 637 58.70 22.92 -12.55
CA GLU A 637 57.68 21.88 -12.69
C GLU A 637 58.05 20.59 -11.93
N ILE A 638 59.33 20.24 -11.90
CA ILE A 638 59.84 19.04 -11.21
C ILE A 638 60.00 19.26 -9.71
N THR A 639 60.24 20.50 -9.26
CA THR A 639 60.49 20.81 -7.84
C THR A 639 59.23 21.17 -7.05
N THR A 640 58.11 21.46 -7.70
CA THR A 640 56.86 21.84 -7.01
C THR A 640 56.08 20.60 -6.53
N PHE A 641 56.67 19.82 -5.65
CA PHE A 641 55.95 18.86 -4.82
C PHE A 641 55.20 19.61 -3.72
N GLY A 642 54.02 20.12 -4.07
CA GLY A 642 52.98 20.56 -3.15
C GLY A 642 53.45 21.23 -1.87
N GLU A 643 53.52 22.57 -1.87
CA GLU A 643 53.42 23.33 -0.63
C GLU A 643 52.08 22.95 0.02
N SER A 644 52.16 22.05 1.00
CA SER A 644 51.02 21.64 1.79
C SER A 644 50.49 22.90 2.44
N SER A 645 49.30 23.34 2.05
CA SER A 645 48.55 24.36 2.78
C SER A 645 48.03 23.74 4.10
N THR A 646 48.94 23.17 4.89
CA THR A 646 48.82 23.09 6.34
C THR A 646 48.90 24.51 6.86
N LYS A 647 47.77 25.24 6.78
CA LYS A 647 47.50 26.21 7.83
C LYS A 647 47.59 25.45 9.13
N THR A 648 48.63 25.75 9.90
CA THR A 648 48.88 25.26 11.25
C THR A 648 47.54 25.15 11.98
N ALA A 649 47.06 23.92 12.14
CA ALA A 649 45.94 23.63 12.99
C ALA A 649 46.40 23.94 14.42
N LYS A 650 46.16 25.18 14.88
CA LYS A 650 46.21 25.49 16.31
C LYS A 650 45.33 24.45 16.99
N LYS A 651 45.96 23.57 17.77
CA LYS A 651 45.31 22.63 18.69
C LYS A 651 44.29 23.42 19.53
N ARG A 652 43.02 23.41 19.13
CA ARG A 652 41.94 23.61 20.10
C ARG A 652 41.86 22.30 20.88
N LYS A 653 42.37 22.31 22.11
CA LYS A 653 42.00 21.33 23.14
C LYS A 653 40.47 21.39 23.30
N ALA A 654 39.76 20.56 22.54
CA ALA A 654 38.39 20.21 22.87
C ALA A 654 38.46 18.99 23.80
N GLN A 655 38.24 19.26 25.07
CA GLN A 655 38.13 18.25 26.12
C GLN A 655 36.92 17.36 25.82
N ARG A 656 37.16 16.16 25.29
CA ARG A 656 36.14 15.10 25.22
C ARG A 656 36.57 13.95 26.12
N LYS A 657 36.15 14.01 27.39
CA LYS A 657 35.99 12.81 28.22
C LYS A 657 34.95 11.94 27.54
N GLY A 658 35.33 10.69 27.26
CA GLY A 658 34.54 9.76 26.47
C GLY A 658 33.35 9.14 27.21
N LYS A 659 32.54 8.44 26.43
CA LYS A 659 32.16 7.05 26.71
C LYS A 659 32.13 6.30 25.38
N ALA A 660 32.96 5.26 25.30
CA ALA A 660 33.05 4.35 24.19
C ALA A 660 31.86 3.38 24.18
N LYS A 661 31.32 3.07 23.00
CA LYS A 661 30.85 1.71 22.67
C LYS A 661 31.19 1.40 21.21
N LYS A 662 31.77 0.22 21.06
CA LYS A 662 32.47 -0.36 19.90
C LYS A 662 31.52 -0.64 18.73
N SER A 663 32.06 -0.52 17.52
CA SER A 663 31.68 -1.35 16.37
C SER A 663 32.92 -1.61 15.51
N PHE A 664 33.57 -2.75 15.78
CA PHE A 664 34.26 -3.57 14.78
C PHE A 664 33.20 -3.97 13.73
N LYS A 665 33.43 -4.22 12.43
CA LYS A 665 34.57 -4.71 11.66
C LYS A 665 34.10 -4.56 10.20
N LYS A 666 34.86 -3.92 9.32
CA LYS A 666 34.67 -4.10 7.87
C LYS A 666 36.01 -4.45 7.23
N LYS A 667 36.40 -5.70 7.41
CA LYS A 667 37.34 -6.43 6.56
C LYS A 667 36.99 -7.91 6.66
N ARG A 668 36.51 -8.48 5.55
CA ARG A 668 36.97 -9.78 5.06
C ARG A 668 37.08 -9.66 3.53
N HIS A 669 38.30 -9.75 3.04
CA HIS A 669 38.61 -10.49 1.83
C HIS A 669 38.30 -11.97 2.13
N HIS A 670 37.56 -12.66 1.28
CA HIS A 670 38.08 -13.30 0.08
C HIS A 670 36.99 -13.32 -0.99
#